data_AF-A0A8J7P660-F1
#
_entry.id   AF-A0A8J7P660-F1
#
_cell.length_a   1.000
_cell.length_b   1.000
_cell.length_c   1.000
_cell.angle_alpha   90.00
_cell.angle_beta   90.00
_cell.angle_gamma   90.00
#
_symmetry.space_group_name_H-M   'P 1'
#
loop_
_entity.id
_entity.type
_entity.pdbx_description
1 polymer ?
#
loop_
_entity_poly.entity_id
_entity_poly.type
_entity_poly.pdbx_seq_one_letter_code
_entity_poly.pdbx_strand_id
1 'polypeptide(L)'
;MKKSGVFLLILVFLLYSSTVIATSHYTYEHAEEMKTSGRIDWRDYGPEAFQEAVEENKPIFLMLTAPSWCYWCHVYTSDDYIYHPEIYPTINEKFIPIYVDADKRQDLTRQYLEGGWPSTTVMAPNRERLFGYSGPRPIPWMQANFQQAVNFVNSRGFSNQIQFNYQKTTPKIPSNNDLNNLINGYASIILQASDPIHGGFGTGQKFPQGRSLDFSLELYELTGNKQFLDLVQNTIKNQYTNIDELETNYNLFDPIEGGFHRYGTNRDWTPPHYEKMLYDNARLLKAYSHLLQTKPDDKITKEVVEKTLSFIENNWYDKVNGGFYGNSDVHGEDEYYGKNPRPLDKPRVEKTKYSDWNSDAIVTYLYLFQTTNNEKYKLMVEKTLDFFSDEMVTGQGALHFKKIDGEKGVRGSLLDNAYLLLAFVEGYDTLKDEKYLEAAKQLADYSLENLYDWNSGGFFERNSPDTKLYAPGENIILSKPMQENGIIAFALIKLYTFTKNPIYLNAAIKTVGNHLSNINGLDRSYYYIKAAQFLTENNLLLEYEKNKNQIRQIEKENQEDFWLNELIKTQPAQFQVSEQGLEKLKGSILLLIIIALIAGFVSFASPCTLPILPAYIAYAFRSSKQNIKGMTIAFFLGLSIVFTLLGMSASFIGSFLRDNLTLFSQIAGVAIILFGIYILLGKGFTGLKIKQKKPTTYIGSFFFGTAFGISWAPCVGPILVAILLLASTTSSIFTGGLLLFVYAVGLALPLILISLYLEKINKESRLWKIIEGKELHLKIGNKKISLHTNSLISGLLFIILGYLIFSGILFAFNQYITTTSFQKFIFGIEDWLLGLVR
;
A
#
# COMPACT_ATOMS: atom_id res chain seq x y z
N MET A 1 61.26 -31.62 -42.24
CA MET A 1 60.45 -32.17 -41.12
C MET A 1 60.50 -31.18 -39.95
N LYS A 2 59.37 -30.94 -39.26
CA LYS A 2 59.13 -29.93 -38.20
C LYS A 2 58.99 -28.47 -38.66
N LYS A 3 57.87 -28.12 -39.31
CA LYS A 3 57.27 -26.77 -39.25
C LYS A 3 55.79 -26.70 -39.69
N SER A 4 55.08 -27.83 -39.65
CA SER A 4 53.68 -27.93 -40.15
C SER A 4 52.66 -28.34 -39.07
N GLY A 5 53.11 -28.65 -37.84
CA GLY A 5 52.24 -29.16 -36.77
C GLY A 5 51.71 -28.10 -35.80
N VAL A 6 52.33 -26.92 -35.71
CA VAL A 6 51.92 -25.89 -34.74
C VAL A 6 50.88 -24.94 -35.33
N PHE A 7 50.86 -24.76 -36.66
CA PHE A 7 49.88 -23.87 -37.31
C PHE A 7 48.49 -24.51 -37.44
N LEU A 8 48.41 -25.84 -37.54
CA LEU A 8 47.13 -26.55 -37.60
C LEU A 8 46.44 -26.66 -36.22
N LEU A 9 47.22 -26.69 -35.13
CA LEU A 9 46.67 -26.70 -33.77
C LEU A 9 46.09 -25.34 -33.35
N ILE A 10 46.67 -24.23 -33.84
CA ILE A 10 46.14 -22.88 -33.58
C ILE A 10 44.89 -22.60 -34.42
N LEU A 11 44.82 -23.12 -35.66
CA LEU A 11 43.61 -23.00 -36.48
C LEU A 11 42.45 -23.90 -36.00
N VAL A 12 42.75 -25.06 -35.42
CA VAL A 12 41.71 -25.90 -34.77
C VAL A 12 41.27 -25.29 -33.44
N PHE A 13 42.14 -24.61 -32.68
CA PHE A 13 41.73 -23.86 -31.48
C PHE A 13 40.93 -22.59 -31.81
N LEU A 14 41.19 -21.96 -32.96
CA LEU A 14 40.40 -20.82 -33.47
C LEU A 14 39.16 -21.24 -34.28
N LEU A 15 38.98 -22.52 -34.58
CA LEU A 15 37.73 -23.11 -35.07
C LEU A 15 36.95 -23.84 -33.96
N TYR A 16 37.58 -23.98 -32.78
CA TYR A 16 36.95 -24.25 -31.48
C TYR A 16 36.83 -22.96 -30.65
N SER A 17 36.88 -21.78 -31.27
CA SER A 17 35.93 -20.76 -30.85
C SER A 17 34.57 -21.34 -31.20
N SER A 18 34.00 -22.04 -30.22
CA SER A 18 32.56 -22.13 -30.09
C SER A 18 32.02 -20.80 -30.61
N THR A 19 31.27 -20.88 -31.70
CA THR A 19 30.13 -20.01 -31.87
C THR A 19 29.44 -20.00 -30.51
N VAL A 20 29.83 -19.06 -29.65
CA VAL A 20 28.96 -18.57 -28.61
C VAL A 20 27.91 -17.83 -29.42
N ILE A 21 27.00 -18.63 -29.98
CA ILE A 21 25.61 -18.24 -30.08
C ILE A 21 25.37 -17.59 -28.72
N ALA A 22 24.96 -16.33 -28.73
CA ALA A 22 24.58 -15.64 -27.51
C ALA A 22 23.50 -16.51 -26.85
N THR A 23 23.91 -17.43 -25.98
CA THR A 23 23.04 -18.19 -25.11
C THR A 23 22.59 -17.16 -24.11
N SER A 24 21.39 -16.64 -24.32
CA SER A 24 20.77 -15.63 -23.47
C SER A 24 20.97 -16.00 -22.00
N HIS A 25 21.73 -15.17 -21.28
CA HIS A 25 22.12 -15.43 -19.90
C HIS A 25 20.93 -15.49 -18.92
N TYR A 26 19.76 -15.02 -19.35
CA TYR A 26 18.56 -14.84 -18.54
C TYR A 26 17.35 -15.53 -19.20
N THR A 27 17.39 -16.86 -19.31
CA THR A 27 16.23 -17.67 -19.74
C THR A 27 15.60 -18.41 -18.57
N TYR A 28 14.37 -18.90 -18.80
CA TYR A 28 13.69 -19.84 -17.92
C TYR A 28 14.54 -21.07 -17.61
N GLU A 29 15.13 -21.71 -18.62
CA GLU A 29 15.93 -22.92 -18.44
C GLU A 29 17.15 -22.66 -17.56
N HIS A 30 17.81 -21.52 -17.74
CA HIS A 30 18.94 -21.14 -16.90
C HIS A 30 18.51 -20.86 -15.46
N ALA A 31 17.40 -20.13 -15.26
CA ALA A 31 16.86 -19.87 -13.93
C ALA A 31 16.49 -21.16 -13.17
N GLU A 32 15.88 -22.14 -13.86
CA GLU A 32 15.57 -23.44 -13.27
C GLU A 32 16.83 -24.28 -13.00
N GLU A 33 17.84 -24.22 -13.86
CA GLU A 33 19.15 -24.84 -13.61
C GLU A 33 19.78 -24.26 -12.33
N MET A 34 19.81 -22.93 -12.20
CA MET A 34 20.39 -22.25 -11.04
C MET A 34 19.63 -22.58 -9.75
N LYS A 35 18.29 -22.61 -9.81
CA LYS A 35 17.43 -23.05 -8.70
C LYS A 35 17.69 -24.50 -8.28
N THR A 36 17.90 -25.40 -9.23
CA THR A 36 18.12 -26.84 -8.95
C THR A 36 19.59 -27.20 -8.71
N SER A 37 20.51 -26.24 -8.84
CA SER A 37 21.95 -26.43 -8.67
C SER A 37 22.39 -26.83 -7.25
N GLY A 38 21.52 -26.64 -6.24
CA GLY A 38 21.85 -26.85 -4.83
C GLY A 38 22.79 -25.79 -4.24
N ARG A 39 23.02 -24.66 -4.93
CA ARG A 39 23.83 -23.56 -4.39
C ARG A 39 23.12 -22.82 -3.25
N ILE A 40 21.80 -22.71 -3.28
CA ILE A 40 20.99 -22.18 -2.18
C ILE A 40 20.09 -23.30 -1.68
N ASP A 41 20.08 -23.51 -0.36
CA ASP A 41 19.31 -24.56 0.30
C ASP A 41 17.85 -24.14 0.52
N TRP A 42 17.11 -23.93 -0.57
CA TRP A 42 15.74 -23.44 -0.53
C TRP A 42 14.81 -24.33 0.30
N ARG A 43 14.02 -23.70 1.16
CA ARG A 43 12.89 -24.30 1.88
C ARG A 43 11.56 -23.94 1.21
N ASP A 44 10.60 -24.84 1.33
CA ASP A 44 9.21 -24.53 1.03
C ASP A 44 8.63 -23.60 2.11
N TYR A 45 7.69 -22.75 1.72
CA TYR A 45 6.94 -21.94 2.69
C TYR A 45 6.06 -22.86 3.54
N GLY A 46 6.33 -22.94 4.84
CA GLY A 46 5.57 -23.77 5.77
C GLY A 46 6.03 -23.66 7.22
N PRO A 47 5.28 -24.25 8.16
CA PRO A 47 5.62 -24.27 9.59
C PRO A 47 7.04 -24.75 9.89
N GLU A 48 7.54 -25.71 9.12
CA GLU A 48 8.86 -26.31 9.28
C GLU A 48 9.98 -25.27 9.10
N ALA A 49 9.93 -24.47 8.02
CA ALA A 49 10.92 -23.43 7.75
C ALA A 49 10.90 -22.32 8.82
N PHE A 50 9.72 -22.01 9.37
CA PHE A 50 9.61 -21.01 10.43
C PHE A 50 10.09 -21.52 11.78
N GLN A 51 9.84 -22.79 12.09
CA GLN A 51 10.37 -23.42 13.28
C GLN A 51 11.90 -23.47 13.21
N GLU A 52 12.47 -23.85 12.07
CA GLU A 52 13.92 -23.83 11.81
C GLU A 52 14.49 -22.41 12.04
N ALA A 53 13.83 -21.36 11.54
CA ALA A 53 14.27 -19.98 11.74
C ALA A 53 14.35 -19.57 13.23
N VAL A 54 13.40 -20.02 14.04
CA VAL A 54 13.36 -19.76 15.49
C VAL A 54 14.41 -20.57 16.23
N GLU A 55 14.53 -21.86 15.92
CA GLU A 55 15.50 -22.76 16.56
C GLU A 55 16.95 -22.36 16.27
N GLU A 56 17.24 -21.95 15.03
CA GLU A 56 18.56 -21.48 14.62
C GLU A 56 18.81 -19.99 14.90
N ASN A 57 17.79 -19.26 15.35
CA ASN A 57 17.79 -17.80 15.52
C ASN A 57 18.31 -17.05 14.27
N LYS A 58 17.81 -17.43 13.09
CA LYS A 58 18.19 -16.86 11.80
C LYS A 58 17.04 -16.05 11.18
N PRO A 59 17.32 -14.88 10.57
CA PRO A 59 16.34 -14.20 9.74
C PRO A 59 15.86 -15.09 8.57
N ILE A 60 14.64 -14.83 8.11
CA ILE A 60 14.05 -15.50 6.94
C ILE A 60 14.33 -14.64 5.71
N PHE A 61 14.83 -15.25 4.65
CA PHE A 61 14.97 -14.65 3.32
C PHE A 61 13.90 -15.25 2.41
N LEU A 62 12.78 -14.56 2.23
CA LEU A 62 11.69 -15.03 1.37
C LEU A 62 11.80 -14.39 -0.01
N MET A 63 11.96 -15.22 -1.04
CA MET A 63 12.04 -14.79 -2.43
C MET A 63 10.79 -15.21 -3.20
N LEU A 64 10.09 -14.22 -3.74
CA LEU A 64 8.92 -14.33 -4.58
C LEU A 64 9.31 -14.12 -6.04
N THR A 65 9.04 -15.10 -6.90
CA THR A 65 9.35 -15.05 -8.33
C THR A 65 8.19 -15.56 -9.16
N ALA A 66 8.03 -15.07 -10.38
CA ALA A 66 7.12 -15.64 -11.38
C ALA A 66 7.96 -16.34 -12.46
N PRO A 67 8.50 -17.53 -12.17
CA PRO A 67 9.59 -18.11 -12.94
C PRO A 67 9.20 -18.35 -14.39
N SER A 68 7.91 -18.56 -14.69
CA SER A 68 7.51 -19.02 -16.02
C SER A 68 7.53 -17.94 -17.10
N TRP A 69 7.49 -16.65 -16.73
CA TRP A 69 7.34 -15.52 -17.67
C TRP A 69 8.16 -14.28 -17.31
N CYS A 70 8.65 -14.14 -16.08
CA CYS A 70 9.24 -12.89 -15.60
C CYS A 70 10.73 -12.78 -15.93
N TYR A 71 11.07 -11.94 -16.91
CA TYR A 71 12.47 -11.68 -17.29
C TYR A 71 13.36 -11.24 -16.10
N TRP A 72 12.92 -10.24 -15.33
CA TRP A 72 13.71 -9.75 -14.18
C TRP A 72 13.89 -10.81 -13.09
N CYS A 73 13.00 -11.80 -13.05
CA CYS A 73 13.13 -12.91 -12.12
C CYS A 73 14.26 -13.85 -12.57
N HIS A 74 14.40 -14.08 -13.89
CA HIS A 74 15.56 -14.80 -14.45
C HIS A 74 16.87 -14.03 -14.23
N VAL A 75 16.86 -12.70 -14.44
CA VAL A 75 18.02 -11.84 -14.15
C VAL A 75 18.44 -11.97 -12.69
N TYR A 76 17.49 -11.86 -11.76
CA TYR A 76 17.80 -11.94 -10.34
C TYR A 76 18.26 -13.33 -9.88
N THR A 77 17.81 -14.39 -10.56
CA THR A 77 18.19 -15.79 -10.31
C THR A 77 19.45 -16.24 -11.07
N SER A 78 20.28 -15.30 -11.51
CA SER A 78 21.58 -15.55 -12.15
C SER A 78 22.77 -15.47 -11.18
N ASP A 79 23.96 -15.81 -11.67
CA ASP A 79 25.24 -15.66 -10.98
C ASP A 79 25.71 -14.19 -10.87
N ASP A 80 25.05 -13.25 -11.54
CA ASP A 80 25.30 -11.81 -11.35
C ASP A 80 24.65 -11.25 -10.07
N TYR A 81 23.67 -11.96 -9.49
CA TYR A 81 22.89 -11.50 -8.34
C TYR A 81 22.82 -12.52 -7.20
N ILE A 82 21.71 -13.25 -7.02
CA ILE A 82 21.53 -14.09 -5.82
C ILE A 82 22.48 -15.28 -5.79
N TYR A 83 22.86 -15.81 -6.96
CA TYR A 83 23.82 -16.92 -7.06
C TYR A 83 25.27 -16.44 -7.22
N HIS A 84 25.52 -15.14 -7.05
CA HIS A 84 26.87 -14.62 -7.04
C HIS A 84 27.69 -15.24 -5.89
N PRO A 85 28.97 -15.60 -6.10
CA PRO A 85 29.82 -16.25 -5.08
C PRO A 85 29.96 -15.50 -3.76
N GLU A 86 29.70 -14.19 -3.75
CA GLU A 86 29.72 -13.36 -2.53
C GLU A 86 28.37 -13.27 -1.80
N ILE A 87 27.28 -13.76 -2.42
CA ILE A 87 25.91 -13.62 -1.92
C ILE A 87 25.35 -14.94 -1.43
N TYR A 88 25.30 -15.97 -2.28
CA TYR A 88 24.63 -17.23 -1.94
C TYR A 88 25.20 -17.93 -0.68
N PRO A 89 26.52 -17.91 -0.37
CA PRO A 89 27.02 -18.51 0.86
C PRO A 89 26.49 -17.77 2.10
N THR A 90 26.37 -16.44 2.02
CA THR A 90 25.80 -15.63 3.11
C THR A 90 24.33 -15.98 3.33
N ILE A 91 23.56 -16.24 2.27
CA ILE A 91 22.17 -16.66 2.36
C ILE A 91 22.06 -17.98 3.12
N ASN A 92 22.80 -19.02 2.73
CA ASN A 92 22.74 -20.33 3.40
C ASN A 92 23.25 -20.28 4.85
N GLU A 93 24.33 -19.55 5.10
CA GLU A 93 24.93 -19.51 6.43
C GLU A 93 24.12 -18.69 7.44
N LYS A 94 23.47 -17.61 6.99
CA LYS A 94 22.90 -16.58 7.88
C LYS A 94 21.39 -16.46 7.84
N PHE A 95 20.72 -17.06 6.85
CA PHE A 95 19.27 -16.96 6.69
C PHE A 95 18.64 -18.35 6.59
N ILE A 96 17.32 -18.40 6.78
CA ILE A 96 16.48 -19.48 6.26
C ILE A 96 15.91 -19.02 4.91
N PRO A 97 16.44 -19.51 3.78
CA PRO A 97 15.96 -19.12 2.45
C PRO A 97 14.67 -19.86 2.09
N ILE A 98 13.62 -19.12 1.77
CA ILE A 98 12.32 -19.64 1.33
C ILE A 98 12.07 -19.20 -0.11
N TYR A 99 11.81 -20.15 -1.00
CA TYR A 99 11.44 -19.88 -2.39
C TYR A 99 9.93 -19.98 -2.58
N VAL A 100 9.35 -19.00 -3.24
CA VAL A 100 7.92 -19.00 -3.56
C VAL A 100 7.71 -18.68 -5.03
N ASP A 101 7.07 -19.61 -5.74
CA ASP A 101 6.50 -19.39 -7.06
C ASP A 101 5.17 -18.63 -6.90
N ALA A 102 5.18 -17.39 -7.38
CA ALA A 102 4.12 -16.44 -7.25
C ALA A 102 2.84 -16.80 -7.99
N ASP A 103 2.98 -17.44 -9.16
CA ASP A 103 1.84 -17.88 -9.94
C ASP A 103 1.16 -19.07 -9.25
N LYS A 104 1.91 -19.87 -8.49
CA LYS A 104 1.36 -21.00 -7.71
C LYS A 104 0.80 -20.61 -6.34
N ARG A 105 1.31 -19.54 -5.74
CA ARG A 105 0.99 -19.09 -4.37
C ARG A 105 0.59 -17.62 -4.34
N GLN A 106 -0.50 -17.28 -5.03
CA GLN A 106 -1.03 -15.92 -5.05
C GLN A 106 -1.42 -15.37 -3.66
N ASP A 107 -1.77 -16.27 -2.73
CA ASP A 107 -1.95 -15.94 -1.31
C ASP A 107 -0.70 -15.31 -0.69
N LEU A 108 0.45 -15.92 -0.94
CA LEU A 108 1.74 -15.43 -0.45
C LEU A 108 2.20 -14.20 -1.23
N THR A 109 1.96 -14.15 -2.54
CA THR A 109 2.20 -12.96 -3.36
C THR A 109 1.50 -11.74 -2.76
N ARG A 110 0.22 -11.86 -2.41
CA ARG A 110 -0.53 -10.75 -1.82
C ARG A 110 0.06 -10.26 -0.51
N GLN A 111 0.55 -11.19 0.30
CA GLN A 111 1.12 -10.88 1.61
C GLN A 111 2.52 -10.29 1.50
N TYR A 112 3.37 -10.81 0.63
CA TYR A 112 4.81 -10.55 0.65
C TYR A 112 5.33 -9.71 -0.52
N LEU A 113 4.55 -9.41 -1.56
CA LEU A 113 5.02 -8.63 -2.71
C LEU A 113 5.44 -7.19 -2.32
N GLU A 114 6.69 -6.85 -2.62
CA GLU A 114 7.32 -5.54 -2.35
C GLU A 114 7.25 -4.62 -3.58
N GLY A 115 6.04 -4.40 -4.07
CA GLY A 115 5.75 -3.46 -5.17
C GLY A 115 5.97 -3.99 -6.60
N GLY A 116 6.78 -5.04 -6.81
CA GLY A 116 7.05 -5.58 -8.14
C GLY A 116 7.83 -6.90 -8.12
N TRP A 117 8.18 -7.39 -9.30
CA TRP A 117 8.84 -8.68 -9.50
C TRP A 117 10.31 -8.51 -9.92
N PRO A 118 11.20 -9.46 -9.57
CA PRO A 118 11.07 -10.38 -8.44
C PRO A 118 10.99 -9.60 -7.13
N SER A 119 10.54 -10.25 -6.06
CA SER A 119 10.41 -9.61 -4.76
C SER A 119 11.16 -10.39 -3.69
N THR A 120 11.81 -9.67 -2.78
CA THR A 120 12.48 -10.24 -1.62
C THR A 120 11.95 -9.57 -0.36
N THR A 121 11.44 -10.37 0.56
CA THR A 121 11.06 -9.93 1.90
C THR A 121 11.99 -10.58 2.92
N VAL A 122 12.63 -9.76 3.74
CA VAL A 122 13.47 -10.22 4.86
C VAL A 122 12.71 -10.03 6.16
N MET A 123 12.63 -11.12 6.93
CA MET A 123 11.88 -11.15 8.19
C MET A 123 12.75 -11.65 9.34
N ALA A 124 12.40 -11.30 10.56
CA ALA A 124 12.92 -11.94 11.77
C ALA A 124 12.37 -13.38 11.92
N PRO A 125 12.94 -14.22 12.81
CA PRO A 125 12.44 -15.57 13.07
C PRO A 125 10.94 -15.67 13.39
N ASN A 126 10.39 -14.69 14.11
CA ASN A 126 8.95 -14.59 14.40
C ASN A 126 8.12 -13.98 13.25
N ARG A 127 8.71 -13.84 12.05
CA ARG A 127 8.12 -13.26 10.83
C ARG A 127 7.79 -11.77 10.91
N GLU A 128 8.35 -11.04 11.87
CA GLU A 128 8.34 -9.57 11.84
C GLU A 128 9.07 -9.11 10.57
N ARG A 129 8.39 -8.34 9.70
CA ARG A 129 8.98 -7.82 8.47
C ARG A 129 10.04 -6.76 8.82
N LEU A 130 11.29 -7.03 8.46
CA LEU A 130 12.41 -6.12 8.70
C LEU A 130 12.51 -5.10 7.58
N PHE A 131 12.55 -5.59 6.34
CA PHE A 131 12.53 -4.81 5.12
C PHE A 131 12.17 -5.70 3.93
N GLY A 132 11.89 -5.08 2.79
CA GLY A 132 11.82 -5.80 1.54
C GLY A 132 12.05 -4.88 0.34
N TYR A 133 12.24 -5.50 -0.82
CA TYR A 133 12.52 -4.81 -2.06
C TYR A 133 12.06 -5.63 -3.27
N SER A 134 11.89 -4.94 -4.40
CA SER A 134 11.63 -5.54 -5.71
C SER A 134 12.74 -5.22 -6.71
N GLY A 135 12.91 -6.13 -7.66
CA GLY A 135 13.94 -6.08 -8.68
C GLY A 135 15.33 -6.46 -8.17
N PRO A 136 16.28 -6.68 -9.09
CA PRO A 136 17.67 -6.94 -8.73
C PRO A 136 18.29 -5.76 -7.95
N ARG A 137 19.24 -6.08 -7.06
CA ARG A 137 19.96 -5.09 -6.24
C ARG A 137 21.47 -5.28 -6.36
N PRO A 138 22.28 -4.20 -6.30
CA PRO A 138 23.73 -4.33 -6.32
C PRO A 138 24.27 -5.18 -5.16
N ILE A 139 25.28 -6.01 -5.41
CA ILE A 139 25.90 -6.90 -4.43
C ILE A 139 26.31 -6.17 -3.12
N PRO A 140 27.01 -5.01 -3.15
CA PRO A 140 27.39 -4.32 -1.91
C PRO A 140 26.18 -3.84 -1.10
N TRP A 141 25.09 -3.49 -1.78
CA TRP A 141 23.85 -3.10 -1.12
C TRP A 141 23.22 -4.30 -0.41
N MET A 142 23.16 -5.46 -1.08
CA MET A 142 22.62 -6.70 -0.49
C MET A 142 23.43 -7.13 0.74
N GLN A 143 24.76 -7.17 0.64
CA GLN A 143 25.64 -7.50 1.77
C GLN A 143 25.40 -6.59 2.98
N ALA A 144 25.33 -5.27 2.76
CA ALA A 144 25.11 -4.31 3.83
C ALA A 144 23.75 -4.51 4.53
N ASN A 145 22.69 -4.77 3.77
CA ASN A 145 21.34 -4.99 4.33
C ASN A 145 21.21 -6.36 5.01
N PHE A 146 21.84 -7.40 4.46
CA PHE A 146 21.87 -8.72 5.08
C PHE A 146 22.57 -8.68 6.44
N GLN A 147 23.71 -7.99 6.52
CA GLN A 147 24.41 -7.80 7.79
C GLN A 147 23.55 -7.05 8.82
N GLN A 148 22.78 -6.05 8.39
CA GLN A 148 21.86 -5.33 9.28
C GLN A 148 20.74 -6.23 9.81
N ALA A 149 20.12 -7.06 8.97
CA ALA A 149 19.11 -8.04 9.39
C ALA A 149 19.66 -9.02 10.41
N VAL A 150 20.84 -9.60 10.14
CA VAL A 150 21.49 -10.55 11.05
C VAL A 150 21.84 -9.89 12.38
N ASN A 151 22.37 -8.67 12.36
CA ASN A 151 22.67 -7.93 13.59
C ASN A 151 21.41 -7.62 14.40
N PHE A 152 20.32 -7.24 13.72
CA PHE A 152 19.03 -7.01 14.36
C PHE A 152 18.54 -8.27 15.07
N VAL A 153 18.57 -9.42 14.38
CA VAL A 153 18.12 -10.69 14.93
C VAL A 153 19.01 -11.13 16.11
N ASN A 154 20.33 -11.06 15.97
CA ASN A 154 21.26 -11.44 17.04
C ASN A 154 21.16 -10.55 18.30
N SER A 155 20.65 -9.33 18.16
CA SER A 155 20.50 -8.40 19.29
C SER A 155 19.23 -8.62 20.13
N ARG A 156 18.31 -9.52 19.70
CA ARG A 156 16.98 -9.70 20.30
C ARG A 156 16.62 -11.18 20.42
N GLY A 157 15.69 -11.49 21.33
CA GLY A 157 15.04 -12.80 21.39
C GLY A 157 13.67 -12.74 20.71
N PHE A 158 13.36 -13.74 19.88
CA PHE A 158 12.08 -13.86 19.17
C PHE A 158 11.28 -15.03 19.74
N SER A 159 9.95 -14.87 19.80
CA SER A 159 9.03 -15.93 20.22
C SER A 159 7.83 -15.97 19.29
N ASN A 160 7.23 -17.15 19.15
CA ASN A 160 6.05 -17.38 18.32
C ASN A 160 4.80 -16.88 19.06
N GLN A 161 4.36 -15.66 18.74
CA GLN A 161 3.04 -15.17 19.15
C GLN A 161 2.21 -14.85 17.90
N ILE A 162 1.01 -15.42 17.81
CA ILE A 162 0.09 -15.13 16.72
C ILE A 162 -0.37 -13.67 16.85
N GLN A 163 -0.14 -12.89 15.80
CA GLN A 163 -0.69 -11.54 15.68
C GLN A 163 -1.66 -11.53 14.51
N PHE A 164 -2.85 -11.01 14.74
CA PHE A 164 -3.79 -10.71 13.66
C PHE A 164 -4.50 -9.40 14.01
N ASN A 165 -4.93 -8.67 12.98
CA ASN A 165 -5.64 -7.42 13.13
C ASN A 165 -7.03 -7.58 12.50
N TYR A 166 -8.06 -7.64 13.35
CA TYR A 166 -9.45 -7.63 12.92
C TYR A 166 -10.22 -6.61 13.73
N GLN A 167 -11.01 -5.78 13.05
CA GLN A 167 -11.95 -4.87 13.66
C GLN A 167 -13.35 -5.17 13.13
N LYS A 168 -14.26 -5.52 14.04
CA LYS A 168 -15.67 -5.71 13.70
C LYS A 168 -16.27 -4.37 13.25
N THR A 169 -16.94 -4.36 12.10
CA THR A 169 -17.64 -3.18 11.56
C THR A 169 -19.10 -3.51 11.28
N THR A 170 -19.98 -2.52 11.36
CA THR A 170 -21.39 -2.72 10.99
C THR A 170 -21.52 -2.73 9.46
N PRO A 171 -22.05 -3.81 8.85
CA PRO A 171 -22.29 -3.85 7.41
C PRO A 171 -23.28 -2.75 7.00
N LYS A 172 -22.93 -1.94 6.00
CA LYS A 172 -23.84 -0.94 5.42
C LYS A 172 -24.73 -1.61 4.36
N ILE A 173 -26.02 -1.31 4.36
CA ILE A 173 -26.91 -1.68 3.24
C ILE A 173 -26.97 -0.49 2.28
N PRO A 174 -26.59 -0.66 1.00
CA PRO A 174 -26.67 0.42 0.01
C PRO A 174 -28.12 0.85 -0.25
N SER A 175 -28.33 2.15 -0.43
CA SER A 175 -29.54 2.70 -1.03
C SER A 175 -29.40 2.80 -2.56
N ASN A 176 -30.51 2.95 -3.30
CA ASN A 176 -30.46 3.22 -4.74
C ASN A 176 -29.61 4.45 -5.08
N ASN A 177 -29.60 5.47 -4.21
CA ASN A 177 -28.76 6.65 -4.40
C ASN A 177 -27.28 6.32 -4.21
N ASP A 178 -26.92 5.49 -3.22
CA ASP A 178 -25.54 5.02 -3.04
C ASP A 178 -25.07 4.25 -4.29
N LEU A 179 -25.90 3.35 -4.84
CA LEU A 179 -25.57 2.57 -6.04
C LEU A 179 -25.38 3.46 -7.28
N ASN A 180 -26.30 4.40 -7.52
CA ASN A 180 -26.18 5.34 -8.64
C ASN A 180 -24.94 6.24 -8.51
N ASN A 181 -24.62 6.70 -7.30
CA ASN A 181 -23.41 7.47 -7.05
C ASN A 181 -22.15 6.65 -7.32
N LEU A 182 -22.18 5.34 -7.01
CA LEU A 182 -21.09 4.41 -7.29
C LEU A 182 -20.80 4.34 -8.80
N ILE A 183 -21.86 4.14 -9.60
CA ILE A 183 -21.79 4.02 -11.07
C ILE A 183 -21.28 5.34 -11.68
N ASN A 184 -21.88 6.47 -11.30
CA ASN A 184 -21.50 7.80 -11.80
C ASN A 184 -20.08 8.21 -11.37
N GLY A 185 -19.69 7.83 -10.15
CA GLY A 185 -18.33 8.04 -9.64
C GLY A 185 -17.30 7.30 -10.47
N TYR A 186 -17.57 6.03 -10.83
CA TYR A 186 -16.66 5.26 -11.67
C TYR A 186 -16.57 5.80 -13.11
N ALA A 187 -17.68 6.23 -13.70
CA ALA A 187 -17.67 6.92 -15.00
C ALA A 187 -16.78 8.18 -14.96
N SER A 188 -16.82 8.92 -13.85
CA SER A 188 -15.96 10.09 -13.62
C SER A 188 -14.50 9.71 -13.48
N ILE A 189 -14.19 8.63 -12.76
CA ILE A 189 -12.81 8.09 -12.60
C ILE A 189 -12.22 7.71 -13.97
N ILE A 190 -12.99 7.03 -14.83
CA ILE A 190 -12.56 6.64 -16.18
C ILE A 190 -12.13 7.88 -16.98
N LEU A 191 -12.98 8.90 -17.05
CA LEU A 191 -12.66 10.11 -17.81
C LEU A 191 -11.50 10.89 -17.21
N GLN A 192 -11.40 10.98 -15.88
CA GLN A 192 -10.29 11.67 -15.22
C GLN A 192 -8.95 10.95 -15.40
N ALA A 193 -8.96 9.62 -15.42
CA ALA A 193 -7.75 8.82 -15.62
C ALA A 193 -7.36 8.70 -17.10
N SER A 194 -8.26 9.03 -18.03
CA SER A 194 -8.06 8.87 -19.47
C SER A 194 -6.89 9.71 -20.00
N ASP A 195 -6.11 9.13 -20.91
CA ASP A 195 -5.07 9.85 -21.64
C ASP A 195 -5.60 10.29 -23.02
N PRO A 196 -5.85 11.60 -23.25
CA PRO A 196 -6.39 12.08 -24.50
C PRO A 196 -5.38 12.03 -25.67
N ILE A 197 -4.08 11.86 -25.39
CA ILE A 197 -3.04 11.84 -26.42
C ILE A 197 -2.80 10.41 -26.89
N HIS A 198 -2.40 9.51 -25.99
CA HIS A 198 -1.98 8.16 -26.33
C HIS A 198 -3.03 7.07 -26.00
N GLY A 199 -4.23 7.47 -25.56
CA GLY A 199 -5.27 6.53 -25.13
C GLY A 199 -4.88 5.74 -23.87
N GLY A 200 -5.80 4.93 -23.36
CA GLY A 200 -5.68 4.24 -22.08
C GLY A 200 -5.70 5.19 -20.91
N PHE A 201 -4.98 4.83 -19.86
CA PHE A 201 -5.09 5.50 -18.56
C PHE A 201 -3.73 5.84 -17.96
N GLY A 202 -3.64 7.01 -17.32
CA GLY A 202 -2.44 7.49 -16.64
C GLY A 202 -1.37 8.09 -17.58
N THR A 203 -0.25 8.52 -16.97
CA THR A 203 0.79 9.32 -17.64
C THR A 203 2.18 8.65 -17.68
N GLY A 204 2.34 7.47 -17.08
CA GLY A 204 3.59 6.71 -17.04
C GLY A 204 3.48 5.39 -17.81
N GLN A 205 4.09 4.32 -17.29
CA GLN A 205 3.85 2.96 -17.78
C GLN A 205 2.35 2.65 -17.86
N LYS A 206 1.93 1.96 -18.94
CA LYS A 206 0.50 1.73 -19.23
C LYS A 206 0.13 0.27 -19.25
N PHE A 207 -0.82 -0.06 -18.39
CA PHE A 207 -1.50 -1.36 -18.39
C PHE A 207 -2.79 -1.29 -19.22
N PRO A 208 -3.20 -2.39 -19.87
CA PRO A 208 -4.30 -2.39 -20.84
C PRO A 208 -5.68 -2.04 -20.28
N GLN A 209 -5.98 -2.39 -19.03
CA GLN A 209 -7.27 -2.09 -18.35
C GLN A 209 -8.50 -2.48 -19.19
N GLY A 210 -8.53 -3.73 -19.67
CA GLY A 210 -9.54 -4.20 -20.62
C GLY A 210 -10.98 -4.11 -20.10
N ARG A 211 -11.22 -4.28 -18.80
CA ARG A 211 -12.57 -4.18 -18.24
C ARG A 211 -13.07 -2.74 -18.19
N SER A 212 -12.20 -1.78 -17.89
CA SER A 212 -12.54 -0.35 -17.95
C SER A 212 -12.80 0.13 -19.38
N LEU A 213 -12.08 -0.42 -20.37
CA LEU A 213 -12.37 -0.14 -21.79
C LEU A 213 -13.73 -0.71 -22.21
N ASP A 214 -14.02 -1.97 -21.85
CA ASP A 214 -15.33 -2.60 -22.09
C ASP A 214 -16.46 -1.81 -21.44
N PHE A 215 -16.28 -1.38 -20.18
CA PHE A 215 -17.26 -0.55 -19.48
C PHE A 215 -17.44 0.83 -20.12
N SER A 216 -16.40 1.39 -20.73
CA SER A 216 -16.49 2.68 -21.43
C SER A 216 -17.40 2.55 -22.66
N LEU A 217 -17.38 1.42 -23.36
CA LEU A 217 -18.32 1.15 -24.46
C LEU A 217 -19.76 1.03 -23.93
N GLU A 218 -19.99 0.31 -22.83
CA GLU A 218 -21.31 0.26 -22.18
C GLU A 218 -21.82 1.66 -21.80
N LEU A 219 -20.96 2.51 -21.22
CA LEU A 219 -21.31 3.89 -20.89
C LEU A 219 -21.63 4.73 -22.12
N TYR A 220 -20.91 4.53 -23.22
CA TYR A 220 -21.21 5.19 -24.49
C TYR A 220 -22.59 4.79 -25.01
N GLU A 221 -22.93 3.50 -24.98
CA GLU A 221 -24.23 2.99 -25.44
C GLU A 221 -25.38 3.50 -24.57
N LEU A 222 -25.19 3.57 -23.26
CA LEU A 222 -26.22 4.04 -22.32
C LEU A 222 -26.43 5.56 -22.36
N THR A 223 -25.35 6.34 -22.54
CA THR A 223 -25.40 7.81 -22.36
C THR A 223 -25.28 8.60 -23.65
N GLY A 224 -24.79 7.99 -24.73
CA GLY A 224 -24.39 8.67 -25.96
C GLY A 224 -23.17 9.58 -25.82
N ASN A 225 -22.49 9.61 -24.66
CA ASN A 225 -21.32 10.47 -24.46
C ASN A 225 -20.10 9.92 -25.24
N LYS A 226 -19.77 10.61 -26.34
CA LYS A 226 -18.67 10.23 -27.24
C LYS A 226 -17.29 10.19 -26.58
N GLN A 227 -17.08 10.88 -25.45
CA GLN A 227 -15.78 10.84 -24.76
C GLN A 227 -15.35 9.42 -24.39
N PHE A 228 -16.30 8.55 -24.04
CA PHE A 228 -16.00 7.15 -23.73
C PHE A 228 -15.64 6.34 -24.98
N LEU A 229 -16.34 6.56 -26.09
CA LEU A 229 -16.00 5.93 -27.37
C LEU A 229 -14.62 6.41 -27.88
N ASP A 230 -14.37 7.72 -27.82
CA ASP A 230 -13.11 8.34 -28.24
C ASP A 230 -11.93 7.79 -27.43
N LEU A 231 -12.12 7.60 -26.12
CA LEU A 231 -11.13 6.93 -25.26
C LEU A 231 -10.79 5.54 -25.79
N VAL A 232 -11.80 4.69 -26.05
CA VAL A 232 -11.57 3.31 -26.48
C VAL A 232 -10.91 3.27 -27.87
N GLN A 233 -11.41 4.04 -28.83
CA GLN A 233 -10.84 4.11 -30.17
C GLN A 233 -9.39 4.64 -30.16
N ASN A 234 -9.11 5.66 -29.35
CA ASN A 234 -7.75 6.19 -29.23
C ASN A 234 -6.81 5.16 -28.57
N THR A 235 -7.30 4.44 -27.54
CA THR A 235 -6.54 3.38 -26.88
C THR A 235 -6.14 2.28 -27.87
N ILE A 236 -7.12 1.78 -28.62
CA ILE A 236 -6.93 0.69 -29.57
C ILE A 236 -5.95 1.07 -30.68
N LYS A 237 -6.10 2.29 -31.22
CA LYS A 237 -5.18 2.82 -32.23
C LYS A 237 -3.72 2.88 -31.74
N ASN A 238 -3.49 3.25 -30.47
CA ASN A 238 -2.14 3.38 -29.91
C ASN A 238 -1.59 2.05 -29.37
N GLN A 239 -2.43 1.06 -29.08
CA GLN A 239 -2.00 -0.30 -28.76
C GLN A 239 -1.62 -1.11 -30.01
N TYR A 240 -2.14 -0.73 -31.17
CA TYR A 240 -1.89 -1.39 -32.44
C TYR A 240 -0.48 -1.12 -32.97
N THR A 241 0.15 -2.17 -33.48
CA THR A 241 1.42 -2.10 -34.20
C THR A 241 1.16 -2.45 -35.66
N ASN A 242 1.54 -1.58 -36.60
CA ASN A 242 1.58 -1.96 -38.00
C ASN A 242 2.82 -2.85 -38.23
N ILE A 243 2.66 -3.96 -38.97
CA ILE A 243 3.76 -4.88 -39.26
C ILE A 243 4.96 -4.19 -39.93
N ASP A 244 4.70 -3.18 -40.77
CA ASP A 244 5.74 -2.40 -41.47
C ASP A 244 6.48 -1.42 -40.53
N GLU A 245 5.94 -1.17 -39.34
CA GLU A 245 6.50 -0.24 -38.34
C GLU A 245 7.16 -0.95 -37.15
N LEU A 246 7.20 -2.29 -37.17
CA LEU A 246 7.61 -3.14 -36.04
C LEU A 246 8.97 -2.74 -35.43
N GLU A 247 9.94 -2.37 -36.26
CA GLU A 247 11.28 -1.97 -35.80
C GLU A 247 11.32 -0.60 -35.12
N THR A 248 10.30 0.23 -35.31
CA THR A 248 10.29 1.64 -34.89
C THR A 248 9.19 2.00 -33.90
N ASN A 249 8.12 1.20 -33.83
CA ASN A 249 6.90 1.53 -33.10
C ASN A 249 6.17 0.26 -32.63
N TYR A 250 6.91 -0.65 -31.97
CA TYR A 250 6.29 -1.85 -31.39
C TYR A 250 5.46 -1.45 -30.17
N ASN A 251 4.14 -1.58 -30.28
CA ASN A 251 3.16 -1.35 -29.22
C ASN A 251 2.67 -2.69 -28.64
N LEU A 252 1.54 -2.67 -27.92
CA LEU A 252 1.07 -3.80 -27.14
C LEU A 252 0.60 -5.01 -27.98
N PHE A 253 -0.05 -4.76 -29.12
CA PHE A 253 -0.51 -5.82 -30.01
C PHE A 253 0.65 -6.39 -30.83
N ASP A 254 0.73 -7.72 -30.89
CA ASP A 254 1.69 -8.46 -31.72
C ASP A 254 1.08 -8.68 -33.12
N PRO A 255 1.56 -7.98 -34.17
CA PRO A 255 1.00 -8.11 -35.51
C PRO A 255 1.43 -9.39 -36.24
N ILE A 256 2.42 -10.13 -35.71
CA ILE A 256 2.95 -11.36 -36.31
C ILE A 256 2.15 -12.56 -35.82
N GLU A 257 2.16 -12.80 -34.51
CA GLU A 257 1.52 -13.99 -33.93
C GLU A 257 0.07 -13.73 -33.54
N GLY A 258 -0.29 -12.47 -33.29
CA GLY A 258 -1.53 -12.08 -32.63
C GLY A 258 -1.41 -12.08 -31.11
N GLY A 259 -2.47 -11.60 -30.46
CA GLY A 259 -2.49 -11.39 -29.02
C GLY A 259 -1.72 -10.14 -28.59
N PHE A 260 -1.72 -9.92 -27.28
CA PHE A 260 -1.19 -8.73 -26.63
C PHE A 260 -0.10 -9.09 -25.64
N HIS A 261 0.93 -8.26 -25.65
CA HIS A 261 1.93 -8.15 -24.61
C HIS A 261 1.32 -7.58 -23.31
N ARG A 262 2.08 -7.63 -22.20
CA ARG A 262 1.53 -7.41 -20.86
C ARG A 262 1.22 -5.93 -20.57
N TYR A 263 2.17 -5.04 -20.86
CA TYR A 263 2.01 -3.59 -20.65
C TYR A 263 3.06 -2.79 -21.44
N GLY A 264 2.81 -1.51 -21.68
CA GLY A 264 3.78 -0.59 -22.29
C GLY A 264 4.69 0.05 -21.24
N THR A 265 6.00 0.10 -21.47
CA THR A 265 6.96 0.70 -20.52
C THR A 265 6.78 2.21 -20.37
N ASN A 266 6.30 2.86 -21.43
CA ASN A 266 6.11 4.30 -21.50
C ASN A 266 4.64 4.68 -21.77
N ARG A 267 4.37 5.98 -21.70
CA ARG A 267 3.04 6.57 -21.90
C ARG A 267 2.48 6.31 -23.30
N ASP A 268 3.34 6.12 -24.29
CA ASP A 268 3.00 5.88 -25.69
C ASP A 268 2.88 4.38 -26.04
N TRP A 269 2.88 3.49 -25.04
CA TRP A 269 2.77 2.03 -25.17
C TRP A 269 4.02 1.28 -25.67
N THR A 270 5.12 1.98 -25.95
CA THR A 270 6.33 1.39 -26.53
C THR A 270 7.59 1.56 -25.66
N PRO A 271 8.55 0.63 -25.70
CA PRO A 271 8.33 -0.78 -26.08
C PRO A 271 7.38 -1.49 -25.11
N PRO A 272 6.77 -2.62 -25.52
CA PRO A 272 6.00 -3.42 -24.61
C PRO A 272 6.90 -4.30 -23.74
N HIS A 273 6.34 -4.76 -22.62
CA HIS A 273 6.83 -5.93 -21.90
C HIS A 273 6.27 -7.19 -22.56
N TYR A 274 7.15 -7.93 -23.25
CA TYR A 274 6.80 -8.91 -24.29
C TYR A 274 6.06 -10.16 -23.79
N GLU A 275 5.93 -10.36 -22.48
CA GLU A 275 5.13 -11.44 -21.91
C GLU A 275 3.68 -11.37 -22.41
N LYS A 276 3.10 -12.51 -22.76
CA LYS A 276 1.67 -12.60 -23.09
C LYS A 276 0.94 -13.33 -21.97
N MET A 277 -0.03 -12.65 -21.35
CA MET A 277 -0.81 -13.20 -20.23
C MET A 277 -2.24 -13.52 -20.67
N LEU A 278 -2.77 -14.68 -20.27
CA LEU A 278 -4.13 -15.11 -20.64
C LEU A 278 -5.20 -14.11 -20.18
N TYR A 279 -5.11 -13.63 -18.94
CA TYR A 279 -6.12 -12.73 -18.38
C TYR A 279 -6.15 -11.36 -19.10
N ASP A 280 -5.00 -10.81 -19.49
CA ASP A 280 -4.94 -9.55 -20.23
C ASP A 280 -5.52 -9.71 -21.63
N ASN A 281 -5.14 -10.79 -22.32
CA ASN A 281 -5.63 -11.11 -23.65
C ASN A 281 -7.13 -11.39 -23.68
N ALA A 282 -7.67 -12.13 -22.70
CA ALA A 282 -9.11 -12.37 -22.60
C ALA A 282 -9.89 -11.06 -22.42
N ARG A 283 -9.48 -10.23 -21.44
CA ARG A 283 -10.15 -8.94 -21.16
C ARG A 283 -10.08 -7.98 -22.34
N LEU A 284 -8.93 -7.88 -23.02
CA LEU A 284 -8.77 -7.07 -24.22
C LEU A 284 -9.59 -7.61 -25.41
N LEU A 285 -9.58 -8.93 -25.63
CA LEU A 285 -10.36 -9.56 -26.68
C LEU A 285 -11.86 -9.24 -26.53
N LYS A 286 -12.38 -9.27 -25.29
CA LYS A 286 -13.75 -8.84 -25.01
C LYS A 286 -13.99 -7.38 -25.41
N ALA A 287 -13.15 -6.46 -24.93
CA ALA A 287 -13.29 -5.02 -25.21
C ALA A 287 -13.18 -4.68 -26.71
N TYR A 288 -12.25 -5.31 -27.43
CA TYR A 288 -12.09 -5.12 -28.88
C TYR A 288 -13.25 -5.72 -29.66
N SER A 289 -13.76 -6.88 -29.24
CA SER A 289 -14.94 -7.50 -29.88
C SER A 289 -16.20 -6.67 -29.66
N HIS A 290 -16.33 -6.04 -28.49
CA HIS A 290 -17.38 -5.07 -28.20
C HIS A 290 -17.25 -3.84 -29.10
N LEU A 291 -16.05 -3.25 -29.24
CA LEU A 291 -15.86 -2.13 -30.17
C LEU A 291 -16.22 -2.53 -31.61
N LEU A 292 -15.85 -3.73 -32.06
CA LEU A 292 -16.17 -4.20 -33.41
C LEU A 292 -17.68 -4.31 -33.65
N GLN A 293 -18.48 -4.63 -32.62
CA GLN A 293 -19.94 -4.58 -32.72
C GLN A 293 -20.46 -3.14 -32.82
N THR A 294 -19.89 -2.22 -32.03
CA THR A 294 -20.22 -0.80 -32.10
C THR A 294 -19.76 -0.14 -33.41
N LYS A 295 -18.66 -0.64 -34.02
CA LYS A 295 -17.99 -0.12 -35.22
C LYS A 295 -17.57 -1.26 -36.19
N PRO A 296 -18.51 -1.86 -36.94
CA PRO A 296 -18.20 -3.02 -37.80
C PRO A 296 -17.20 -2.76 -38.94
N ASP A 297 -17.08 -1.51 -39.38
CA ASP A 297 -16.17 -1.12 -40.48
C ASP A 297 -14.73 -0.83 -40.01
N ASP A 298 -14.44 -0.93 -38.72
CA ASP A 298 -13.10 -0.70 -38.17
C ASP A 298 -12.16 -1.88 -38.50
N LYS A 299 -11.38 -1.69 -39.56
CA LYS A 299 -10.44 -2.70 -40.09
C LYS A 299 -9.34 -3.07 -39.09
N ILE A 300 -8.84 -2.11 -38.30
CA ILE A 300 -7.77 -2.37 -37.32
C ILE A 300 -8.33 -3.25 -36.21
N THR A 301 -9.46 -2.86 -35.64
CA THR A 301 -10.11 -3.63 -34.58
C THR A 301 -10.45 -5.04 -35.06
N LYS A 302 -10.97 -5.18 -36.29
CA LYS A 302 -11.25 -6.49 -36.90
C LYS A 302 -10.01 -7.37 -37.01
N GLU A 303 -8.91 -6.85 -37.55
CA GLU A 303 -7.66 -7.60 -37.69
C GLU A 303 -7.16 -8.08 -36.32
N VAL A 304 -7.16 -7.20 -35.32
CA VAL A 304 -6.68 -7.51 -33.96
C VAL A 304 -7.51 -8.62 -33.32
N VAL A 305 -8.84 -8.57 -33.46
CA VAL A 305 -9.74 -9.63 -32.94
C VAL A 305 -9.46 -10.96 -33.64
N GLU A 306 -9.41 -10.99 -34.98
CA GLU A 306 -9.21 -12.22 -35.75
C GLU A 306 -7.85 -12.87 -35.46
N LYS A 307 -6.78 -12.07 -35.39
CA LYS A 307 -5.43 -12.57 -35.05
C LYS A 307 -5.33 -13.04 -33.61
N THR A 308 -5.93 -12.32 -32.66
CA THR A 308 -5.91 -12.72 -31.24
C THR A 308 -6.69 -14.02 -31.00
N LEU A 309 -7.85 -14.20 -31.63
CA LEU A 309 -8.60 -15.46 -31.59
C LEU A 309 -7.79 -16.62 -32.14
N SER A 310 -7.15 -16.41 -33.31
CA SER A 310 -6.29 -17.41 -33.93
C SER A 310 -5.08 -17.76 -33.07
N PHE A 311 -4.48 -16.76 -32.41
CA PHE A 311 -3.37 -16.95 -31.48
C PHE A 311 -3.78 -17.83 -30.29
N ILE A 312 -4.86 -17.46 -29.58
CA ILE A 312 -5.32 -18.19 -28.38
C ILE A 312 -5.68 -19.63 -28.73
N GLU A 313 -6.42 -19.84 -29.82
CA GLU A 313 -6.83 -21.19 -30.23
C GLU A 313 -5.65 -22.09 -30.59
N ASN A 314 -4.63 -21.56 -31.27
CA ASN A 314 -3.54 -22.37 -31.78
C ASN A 314 -2.44 -22.61 -30.74
N ASN A 315 -2.26 -21.70 -29.78
CA ASN A 315 -1.14 -21.75 -28.85
C ASN A 315 -1.56 -22.04 -27.40
N TRP A 316 -2.73 -21.58 -26.96
CA TRP A 316 -3.13 -21.64 -25.54
C TRP A 316 -4.30 -22.56 -25.25
N TYR A 317 -5.20 -22.80 -26.21
CA TYR A 317 -6.36 -23.65 -25.96
C TYR A 317 -6.00 -25.15 -26.01
N ASP A 318 -6.26 -25.87 -24.92
CA ASP A 318 -6.16 -27.33 -24.89
C ASP A 318 -7.36 -27.96 -25.60
N LYS A 319 -7.20 -28.21 -26.90
CA LYS A 319 -8.24 -28.84 -27.75
C LYS A 319 -8.65 -30.23 -27.26
N VAL A 320 -7.82 -30.93 -26.48
CA VAL A 320 -8.08 -32.30 -26.02
C VAL A 320 -8.91 -32.32 -24.75
N ASN A 321 -8.56 -31.52 -23.74
CA ASN A 321 -9.26 -31.55 -22.44
C ASN A 321 -10.07 -30.29 -22.12
N GLY A 322 -10.01 -29.24 -22.93
CA GLY A 322 -10.59 -27.93 -22.61
C GLY A 322 -9.69 -27.11 -21.67
N GLY A 323 -9.99 -25.82 -21.53
CA GLY A 323 -9.17 -24.87 -20.78
C GLY A 323 -8.02 -24.27 -21.60
N PHE A 324 -7.46 -23.20 -21.04
CA PHE A 324 -6.47 -22.33 -21.63
C PHE A 324 -5.20 -22.32 -20.78
N TYR A 325 -4.04 -22.41 -21.44
CA TYR A 325 -2.73 -22.26 -20.83
C TYR A 325 -2.46 -20.81 -20.42
N GLY A 326 -1.64 -20.64 -19.38
CA GLY A 326 -1.64 -19.40 -18.61
C GLY A 326 -0.88 -18.23 -19.23
N ASN A 327 0.29 -18.49 -19.83
CA ASN A 327 1.15 -17.44 -20.37
C ASN A 327 2.15 -17.96 -21.42
N SER A 328 2.76 -17.02 -22.12
CA SER A 328 3.96 -17.22 -22.94
C SER A 328 5.09 -16.31 -22.45
N ASP A 329 6.29 -16.89 -22.34
CA ASP A 329 7.51 -16.25 -21.80
C ASP A 329 8.17 -15.24 -22.77
N VAL A 330 9.07 -14.40 -22.25
CA VAL A 330 10.02 -13.60 -23.03
C VAL A 330 11.26 -14.42 -23.33
N HIS A 331 11.67 -14.41 -24.59
CA HIS A 331 12.96 -14.93 -24.98
C HIS A 331 14.00 -13.84 -24.78
N GLY A 332 14.92 -13.94 -23.82
CA GLY A 332 16.22 -13.23 -23.85
C GLY A 332 16.27 -11.70 -23.62
N GLU A 333 17.50 -11.22 -23.33
CA GLU A 333 17.83 -9.81 -23.04
C GLU A 333 17.73 -8.90 -24.27
N ASP A 334 18.10 -9.39 -25.45
CA ASP A 334 18.11 -8.60 -26.68
C ASP A 334 16.68 -8.29 -27.15
N GLU A 335 15.76 -9.21 -26.93
CA GLU A 335 14.33 -9.00 -27.14
C GLU A 335 13.75 -8.10 -26.07
N TYR A 336 14.12 -8.29 -24.79
CA TYR A 336 13.65 -7.45 -23.68
C TYR A 336 13.98 -5.96 -23.90
N TYR A 337 15.17 -5.64 -24.40
CA TYR A 337 15.58 -4.27 -24.71
C TYR A 337 15.24 -3.81 -26.14
N GLY A 338 14.52 -4.63 -26.93
CA GLY A 338 14.16 -4.30 -28.31
C GLY A 338 15.35 -4.13 -29.26
N LYS A 339 16.51 -4.73 -28.94
CA LYS A 339 17.71 -4.74 -29.79
C LYS A 339 17.56 -5.70 -30.96
N ASN A 340 16.73 -6.73 -30.80
CA ASN A 340 16.19 -7.53 -31.90
C ASN A 340 14.66 -7.34 -31.88
N PRO A 341 14.02 -6.97 -33.01
CA PRO A 341 12.58 -6.77 -33.04
C PRO A 341 11.79 -8.08 -32.82
N ARG A 342 12.47 -9.23 -32.82
CA ARG A 342 11.84 -10.53 -32.61
C ARG A 342 12.84 -11.59 -32.10
N PRO A 343 12.44 -12.43 -31.14
CA PRO A 343 13.08 -13.72 -30.95
C PRO A 343 12.84 -14.65 -32.14
N LEU A 344 13.91 -15.29 -32.63
CA LEU A 344 13.85 -16.19 -33.78
C LEU A 344 13.06 -17.48 -33.50
N ASP A 345 12.98 -17.87 -32.22
CA ASP A 345 12.28 -19.09 -31.77
C ASP A 345 10.87 -18.81 -31.24
N LYS A 346 10.01 -19.83 -31.25
CA LYS A 346 8.63 -19.72 -30.73
C LYS A 346 8.64 -19.60 -29.20
N PRO A 347 7.88 -18.65 -28.61
CA PRO A 347 7.79 -18.50 -27.15
C PRO A 347 7.41 -19.79 -26.45
N ARG A 348 8.11 -20.07 -25.33
CA ARG A 348 7.71 -21.14 -24.42
C ARG A 348 6.31 -20.84 -23.90
N VAL A 349 5.40 -21.79 -24.03
CA VAL A 349 4.05 -21.71 -23.45
C VAL A 349 4.05 -22.46 -22.13
N GLU A 350 3.69 -21.76 -21.05
CA GLU A 350 3.50 -22.39 -19.74
C GLU A 350 2.16 -23.12 -19.71
N LYS A 351 2.21 -24.46 -19.73
CA LYS A 351 1.04 -25.34 -19.84
C LYS A 351 0.32 -25.58 -18.52
N THR A 352 0.16 -24.54 -17.72
CA THR A 352 -0.60 -24.55 -16.47
C THR A 352 -1.97 -23.90 -16.68
N LYS A 353 -3.04 -24.53 -16.18
CA LYS A 353 -4.41 -23.98 -16.22
C LYS A 353 -4.73 -23.36 -14.86
N TYR A 354 -4.75 -22.03 -14.79
CA TYR A 354 -5.11 -21.26 -13.60
C TYR A 354 -6.59 -20.90 -13.59
N SER A 355 -7.25 -21.05 -12.44
CA SER A 355 -8.70 -20.86 -12.28
C SER A 355 -9.17 -19.44 -12.51
N ASP A 356 -8.49 -18.45 -11.92
CA ASP A 356 -8.77 -17.03 -12.12
C ASP A 356 -8.59 -16.59 -13.58
N TRP A 357 -7.49 -16.99 -14.22
CA TRP A 357 -7.20 -16.58 -15.61
C TRP A 357 -8.13 -17.25 -16.62
N ASN A 358 -8.44 -18.54 -16.41
CA ASN A 358 -9.40 -19.24 -17.26
C ASN A 358 -10.81 -18.71 -17.08
N SER A 359 -11.18 -18.22 -15.89
CA SER A 359 -12.49 -17.60 -15.67
C SER A 359 -12.69 -16.35 -16.53
N ASP A 360 -11.67 -15.50 -16.68
CA ASP A 360 -11.74 -14.37 -17.62
C ASP A 360 -11.90 -14.84 -19.07
N ALA A 361 -11.20 -15.91 -19.46
CA ALA A 361 -11.35 -16.49 -20.79
C ALA A 361 -12.76 -17.09 -21.00
N ILE A 362 -13.31 -17.81 -20.02
CA ILE A 362 -14.67 -18.36 -20.06
C ILE A 362 -15.69 -17.23 -20.27
N VAL A 363 -15.66 -16.19 -19.43
CA VAL A 363 -16.57 -15.04 -19.55
C VAL A 363 -16.46 -14.38 -20.93
N THR A 364 -15.24 -14.27 -21.46
CA THR A 364 -14.98 -13.70 -22.79
C THR A 364 -15.55 -14.58 -23.91
N TYR A 365 -15.34 -15.90 -23.87
CA TYR A 365 -15.83 -16.81 -24.90
C TYR A 365 -17.36 -17.00 -24.84
N LEU A 366 -17.98 -16.90 -23.65
CA LEU A 366 -19.44 -16.81 -23.52
C LEU A 366 -19.97 -15.54 -24.19
N TYR A 367 -19.35 -14.39 -23.94
CA TYR A 367 -19.70 -13.13 -24.61
C TYR A 367 -19.54 -13.22 -26.14
N LEU A 368 -18.44 -13.80 -26.63
CA LEU A 368 -18.22 -14.01 -28.06
C LEU A 368 -19.29 -14.92 -28.66
N PHE A 369 -19.68 -15.99 -27.97
CA PHE A 369 -20.76 -16.87 -28.42
C PHE A 369 -22.09 -16.12 -28.48
N GLN A 370 -22.48 -15.40 -27.41
CA GLN A 370 -23.73 -14.64 -27.35
C GLN A 370 -23.86 -13.60 -28.47
N THR A 371 -22.74 -12.97 -28.84
CA THR A 371 -22.74 -11.85 -29.79
C THR A 371 -22.53 -12.27 -31.25
N THR A 372 -21.84 -13.38 -31.49
CA THR A 372 -21.55 -13.88 -32.86
C THR A 372 -22.38 -15.09 -33.26
N ASN A 373 -23.03 -15.77 -32.29
CA ASN A 373 -23.71 -17.05 -32.47
C ASN A 373 -22.82 -18.13 -33.12
N ASN A 374 -21.51 -18.07 -32.89
CA ASN A 374 -20.54 -19.01 -33.44
C ASN A 374 -20.39 -20.24 -32.54
N GLU A 375 -20.89 -21.39 -33.01
CA GLU A 375 -20.86 -22.68 -32.31
C GLU A 375 -19.44 -23.14 -31.92
N LYS A 376 -18.40 -22.66 -32.61
CA LYS A 376 -17.02 -22.95 -32.22
C LYS A 376 -16.69 -22.40 -30.84
N TYR A 377 -17.09 -21.16 -30.55
CA TYR A 377 -16.81 -20.52 -29.25
C TYR A 377 -17.62 -21.18 -28.14
N LYS A 378 -18.86 -21.59 -28.45
CA LYS A 378 -19.69 -22.39 -27.56
C LYS A 378 -19.01 -23.71 -27.17
N LEU A 379 -18.57 -24.49 -28.16
CA LEU A 379 -17.90 -25.77 -27.91
C LEU A 379 -16.61 -25.59 -27.09
N MET A 380 -15.83 -24.53 -27.40
CA MET A 380 -14.61 -24.23 -26.65
C MET A 380 -14.88 -23.95 -25.18
N VAL A 381 -15.93 -23.17 -24.89
CA VAL A 381 -16.27 -22.77 -23.53
C VAL A 381 -17.00 -23.85 -22.75
N GLU A 382 -17.88 -24.63 -23.38
CA GLU A 382 -18.52 -25.82 -22.79
C GLU A 382 -17.47 -26.80 -22.29
N LYS A 383 -16.54 -27.19 -23.18
CA LYS A 383 -15.46 -28.10 -22.82
C LYS A 383 -14.55 -27.56 -21.71
N THR A 384 -14.38 -26.24 -21.66
CA THR A 384 -13.61 -25.59 -20.60
C THR A 384 -14.36 -25.62 -19.27
N LEU A 385 -15.64 -25.22 -19.25
CA LEU A 385 -16.48 -25.28 -18.07
C LEU A 385 -16.59 -26.72 -17.53
N ASP A 386 -16.73 -27.71 -18.40
CA ASP A 386 -16.72 -29.13 -18.04
C ASP A 386 -15.43 -29.51 -17.31
N PHE A 387 -14.27 -29.18 -17.89
CA PHE A 387 -12.98 -29.43 -17.25
C PHE A 387 -12.90 -28.79 -15.86
N PHE A 388 -13.27 -27.51 -15.71
CA PHE A 388 -13.19 -26.84 -14.43
C PHE A 388 -14.20 -27.40 -13.42
N SER A 389 -15.40 -27.78 -13.86
CA SER A 389 -16.41 -28.39 -12.99
C SER A 389 -15.97 -29.76 -12.50
N ASP A 390 -15.36 -30.57 -13.36
CA ASP A 390 -15.02 -31.96 -13.05
C ASP A 390 -13.68 -32.09 -12.30
N GLU A 391 -12.72 -31.21 -12.59
CA GLU A 391 -11.34 -31.35 -12.10
C GLU A 391 -10.89 -30.28 -11.10
N MET A 392 -11.52 -29.11 -11.09
CA MET A 392 -11.04 -27.93 -10.36
C MET A 392 -11.96 -27.55 -9.19
N VAL A 393 -13.26 -27.85 -9.25
CA VAL A 393 -14.18 -27.70 -8.14
C VAL A 393 -14.08 -28.90 -7.20
N THR A 394 -13.83 -28.65 -5.91
CA THR A 394 -13.70 -29.71 -4.90
C THR A 394 -14.65 -29.46 -3.72
N GLY A 395 -14.76 -30.43 -2.81
CA GLY A 395 -15.49 -30.24 -1.54
C GLY A 395 -14.85 -29.20 -0.61
N GLN A 396 -13.66 -28.69 -0.93
CA GLN A 396 -12.95 -27.66 -0.17
C GLN A 396 -12.70 -26.41 -1.03
N GLY A 397 -13.66 -26.10 -1.91
CA GLY A 397 -13.59 -24.97 -2.84
C GLY A 397 -12.78 -25.28 -4.11
N ALA A 398 -12.50 -24.23 -4.88
CA ALA A 398 -11.74 -24.33 -6.12
C ALA A 398 -10.23 -24.56 -5.90
N LEU A 399 -9.61 -25.39 -6.74
CA LEU A 399 -8.15 -25.45 -6.91
C LEU A 399 -7.65 -24.18 -7.61
N HIS A 400 -6.46 -23.69 -7.26
CA HIS A 400 -5.84 -22.54 -7.92
C HIS A 400 -5.37 -22.86 -9.34
N PHE A 401 -4.67 -23.99 -9.49
CA PHE A 401 -4.19 -24.44 -10.79
C PHE A 401 -4.13 -25.96 -10.90
N LYS A 402 -4.06 -26.43 -12.15
CA LYS A 402 -3.69 -27.81 -12.49
C LYS A 402 -2.70 -27.81 -13.65
N LYS A 403 -1.60 -28.54 -13.48
CA LYS A 403 -0.59 -28.79 -14.53
C LYS A 403 -0.90 -30.04 -15.34
N ILE A 404 -0.24 -30.13 -16.50
CA ILE A 404 -0.35 -31.28 -17.40
C ILE A 404 0.19 -32.59 -16.79
N ASP A 405 1.15 -32.49 -15.87
CA ASP A 405 1.74 -33.62 -15.14
C ASP A 405 0.89 -34.07 -13.92
N GLY A 406 -0.19 -33.35 -13.62
CA GLY A 406 -1.09 -33.64 -12.52
C GLY A 406 -0.81 -32.85 -11.23
N GLU A 407 0.21 -31.97 -11.18
CA GLU A 407 0.42 -31.06 -10.05
C GLU A 407 -0.83 -30.18 -9.84
N LYS A 408 -1.28 -30.06 -8.59
CA LYS A 408 -2.47 -29.28 -8.20
C LYS A 408 -2.07 -28.18 -7.22
N GLY A 409 -2.63 -27.00 -7.42
CA GLY A 409 -2.41 -25.85 -6.55
C GLY A 409 -3.13 -25.92 -5.21
N VAL A 410 -2.87 -24.91 -4.38
CA VAL A 410 -3.66 -24.60 -3.18
C VAL A 410 -5.13 -24.42 -3.53
N ARG A 411 -6.03 -24.60 -2.56
CA ARG A 411 -7.47 -24.60 -2.81
C ARG A 411 -8.23 -23.75 -1.81
N GLY A 412 -9.43 -23.33 -2.21
CA GLY A 412 -10.34 -22.66 -1.30
C GLY A 412 -10.08 -21.16 -1.14
N SER A 413 -9.23 -20.57 -1.97
CA SER A 413 -8.93 -19.12 -1.99
C SER A 413 -10.17 -18.30 -2.38
N LEU A 414 -10.30 -17.06 -1.90
CA LEU A 414 -11.37 -16.18 -2.35
C LEU A 414 -11.19 -15.86 -3.83
N LEU A 415 -9.96 -15.62 -4.28
CA LEU A 415 -9.64 -15.38 -5.68
C LEU A 415 -10.25 -16.45 -6.59
N ASP A 416 -9.90 -17.71 -6.40
CA ASP A 416 -10.31 -18.78 -7.33
C ASP A 416 -11.81 -19.07 -7.22
N ASN A 417 -12.35 -19.09 -6.00
CA ASN A 417 -13.78 -19.32 -5.80
C ASN A 417 -14.61 -18.18 -6.41
N ALA A 418 -14.23 -16.91 -6.23
CA ALA A 418 -14.96 -15.77 -6.78
C ALA A 418 -14.98 -15.81 -8.31
N TYR A 419 -13.81 -16.01 -8.93
CA TYR A 419 -13.67 -16.02 -10.38
C TYR A 419 -14.40 -17.22 -11.02
N LEU A 420 -14.21 -18.43 -10.52
CA LEU A 420 -14.91 -19.60 -11.06
C LEU A 420 -16.41 -19.56 -10.77
N LEU A 421 -16.83 -19.06 -9.61
CA LEU A 421 -18.24 -18.85 -9.34
C LEU A 421 -18.86 -17.95 -10.41
N LEU A 422 -18.23 -16.83 -10.73
CA LEU A 422 -18.71 -15.96 -11.81
C LEU A 422 -18.74 -16.69 -13.16
N ALA A 423 -17.68 -17.42 -13.49
CA ALA A 423 -17.61 -18.18 -14.74
C ALA A 423 -18.75 -19.21 -14.89
N PHE A 424 -19.07 -19.95 -13.83
CA PHE A 424 -20.18 -20.90 -13.83
C PHE A 424 -21.56 -20.23 -13.85
N VAL A 425 -21.72 -19.11 -13.14
CA VAL A 425 -22.96 -18.33 -13.15
C VAL A 425 -23.23 -17.76 -14.55
N GLU A 426 -22.22 -17.19 -15.22
CA GLU A 426 -22.33 -16.74 -16.61
C GLU A 426 -22.52 -17.93 -17.59
N GLY A 427 -21.86 -19.05 -17.31
CA GLY A 427 -22.01 -20.29 -18.07
C GLY A 427 -23.44 -20.82 -18.05
N TYR A 428 -24.04 -20.92 -16.86
CA TYR A 428 -25.46 -21.29 -16.72
C TYR A 428 -26.39 -20.25 -17.36
N ASP A 429 -26.12 -18.96 -17.17
CA ASP A 429 -26.94 -17.89 -17.76
C ASP A 429 -26.98 -17.95 -19.28
N THR A 430 -25.87 -18.38 -19.91
CA THR A 430 -25.76 -18.46 -21.36
C THR A 430 -26.19 -19.80 -21.93
N LEU A 431 -25.74 -20.90 -21.33
CA LEU A 431 -25.85 -22.26 -21.90
C LEU A 431 -27.02 -23.05 -21.32
N LYS A 432 -27.57 -22.63 -20.17
CA LYS A 432 -28.70 -23.28 -19.47
C LYS A 432 -28.47 -24.76 -19.11
N ASP A 433 -27.21 -25.13 -18.87
CA ASP A 433 -26.84 -26.45 -18.36
C ASP A 433 -26.79 -26.44 -16.83
N GLU A 434 -27.64 -27.27 -16.20
CA GLU A 434 -27.76 -27.41 -14.74
C GLU A 434 -26.45 -27.82 -14.06
N LYS A 435 -25.53 -28.51 -14.77
CA LYS A 435 -24.21 -28.85 -14.24
C LYS A 435 -23.47 -27.60 -13.75
N TYR A 436 -23.54 -26.51 -14.51
CA TYR A 436 -22.87 -25.26 -14.15
C TYR A 436 -23.58 -24.54 -13.00
N LEU A 437 -24.91 -24.65 -12.89
CA LEU A 437 -25.64 -24.10 -11.75
C LEU A 437 -25.25 -24.80 -10.44
N GLU A 438 -25.12 -26.13 -10.46
CA GLU A 438 -24.70 -26.89 -9.28
C GLU A 438 -23.24 -26.60 -8.89
N ALA A 439 -22.33 -26.49 -9.86
CA ALA A 439 -20.95 -26.07 -9.60
C ALA A 439 -20.88 -24.65 -9.00
N ALA A 440 -21.70 -23.71 -9.50
CA ALA A 440 -21.82 -22.38 -8.93
C ALA A 440 -22.33 -22.41 -7.48
N LYS A 441 -23.38 -23.18 -7.19
CA LYS A 441 -23.90 -23.33 -5.81
C LYS A 441 -22.84 -23.89 -4.87
N GLN A 442 -22.11 -24.92 -5.29
CA GLN A 442 -21.04 -25.51 -4.48
C GLN A 442 -19.96 -24.49 -4.09
N LEU A 443 -19.50 -23.65 -5.03
CA LEU A 443 -18.50 -22.61 -4.75
C LEU A 443 -19.06 -21.47 -3.90
N ALA A 444 -20.33 -21.08 -4.13
CA ALA A 444 -21.01 -20.06 -3.35
C ALA A 444 -21.18 -20.49 -1.89
N ASP A 445 -21.68 -21.70 -1.65
CA ASP A 445 -21.90 -22.26 -0.32
C ASP A 445 -20.56 -22.42 0.43
N TYR A 446 -19.53 -22.97 -0.24
CA TYR A 446 -18.18 -23.04 0.34
C TYR A 446 -17.66 -21.66 0.75
N SER A 447 -17.83 -20.65 -0.10
CA SER A 447 -17.34 -19.28 0.16
C SER A 447 -18.10 -18.62 1.32
N LEU A 448 -19.41 -18.88 1.46
CA LEU A 448 -20.22 -18.36 2.56
C LEU A 448 -19.88 -18.99 3.90
N GLU A 449 -19.60 -20.28 3.89
CA GLU A 449 -19.22 -21.03 5.10
C GLU A 449 -17.81 -20.64 5.57
N ASN A 450 -16.86 -20.50 4.63
CA ASN A 450 -15.43 -20.45 4.98
C ASN A 450 -14.77 -19.07 4.84
N LEU A 451 -15.30 -18.21 3.96
CA LEU A 451 -14.65 -16.95 3.59
C LEU A 451 -15.47 -15.71 3.98
N TYR A 452 -16.80 -15.83 4.08
CA TYR A 452 -17.67 -14.70 4.39
C TYR A 452 -17.56 -14.24 5.85
N ASP A 453 -17.44 -12.94 6.04
CA ASP A 453 -17.49 -12.31 7.35
C ASP A 453 -18.92 -12.07 7.80
N TRP A 454 -19.51 -13.02 8.53
CA TRP A 454 -20.87 -12.89 9.07
C TRP A 454 -21.04 -11.72 10.05
N ASN A 455 -19.96 -11.23 10.64
CA ASN A 455 -20.00 -10.07 11.54
C ASN A 455 -20.03 -8.73 10.78
N SER A 456 -19.26 -8.61 9.69
CA SER A 456 -19.01 -7.31 9.04
C SER A 456 -19.28 -7.27 7.53
N GLY A 457 -19.75 -8.36 6.92
CA GLY A 457 -19.97 -8.50 5.48
C GLY A 457 -18.66 -8.54 4.68
N GLY A 458 -18.73 -8.95 3.41
CA GLY A 458 -17.56 -9.18 2.57
C GLY A 458 -16.81 -10.47 2.91
N PHE A 459 -15.87 -10.83 2.06
CA PHE A 459 -15.17 -12.10 2.05
C PHE A 459 -13.67 -11.89 2.29
N PHE A 460 -13.09 -12.71 3.16
CA PHE A 460 -11.66 -12.73 3.41
C PHE A 460 -10.92 -13.51 2.32
N GLU A 461 -9.73 -13.04 1.93
CA GLU A 461 -8.80 -13.88 1.18
C GLU A 461 -8.05 -14.85 2.10
N ARG A 462 -8.24 -16.17 1.92
CA ARG A 462 -7.48 -17.23 2.62
C ARG A 462 -7.64 -18.60 1.93
N ASN A 463 -6.63 -19.47 2.07
CA ASN A 463 -6.54 -20.76 1.37
C ASN A 463 -6.87 -22.01 2.21
N SER A 464 -7.64 -21.87 3.30
CA SER A 464 -7.97 -23.05 4.13
C SER A 464 -9.11 -22.75 5.10
N PRO A 465 -10.02 -23.70 5.37
CA PRO A 465 -10.88 -23.68 6.56
C PRO A 465 -10.12 -24.01 7.85
N ASP A 466 -9.03 -24.78 7.76
CA ASP A 466 -8.20 -25.19 8.89
C ASP A 466 -7.20 -24.09 9.28
N THR A 467 -7.47 -23.43 10.40
CA THR A 467 -6.61 -22.40 10.99
C THR A 467 -5.30 -22.97 11.55
N LYS A 468 -5.14 -24.30 11.64
CA LYS A 468 -3.88 -24.95 12.05
C LYS A 468 -2.79 -24.87 10.99
N LEU A 469 -3.14 -24.56 9.73
CA LEU A 469 -2.16 -24.29 8.68
C LEU A 469 -1.51 -22.91 8.83
N TYR A 470 -2.02 -22.04 9.69
CA TYR A 470 -1.29 -20.85 10.11
C TYR A 470 -0.21 -21.27 11.10
N ALA A 471 1.05 -21.14 10.72
CA ALA A 471 2.13 -21.45 11.64
C ALA A 471 2.10 -20.45 12.82
N PRO A 472 2.45 -20.85 14.06
CA PRO A 472 2.47 -19.94 15.22
C PRO A 472 3.34 -18.69 14.99
N GLY A 473 2.74 -17.50 14.89
CA GLY A 473 3.41 -16.24 14.52
C GLY A 473 3.08 -15.70 13.12
N GLU A 474 2.15 -16.31 12.39
CA GLU A 474 1.74 -15.81 11.07
C GLU A 474 0.91 -14.57 11.29
N ASN A 475 1.25 -13.49 10.59
CA ASN A 475 0.33 -12.37 10.48
C ASN A 475 -0.88 -12.86 9.67
N ILE A 476 -1.97 -13.22 10.35
CA ILE A 476 -3.22 -13.61 9.68
C ILE A 476 -3.80 -12.33 9.09
N ILE A 477 -3.62 -12.15 7.77
CA ILE A 477 -4.17 -11.01 7.05
C ILE A 477 -5.62 -11.33 6.69
N LEU A 478 -6.54 -10.87 7.52
CA LEU A 478 -7.98 -10.93 7.27
C LEU A 478 -8.40 -9.78 6.34
N SER A 479 -7.78 -9.72 5.16
CA SER A 479 -8.09 -8.70 4.15
C SER A 479 -9.33 -9.07 3.34
N LYS A 480 -10.13 -8.05 3.00
CA LYS A 480 -11.26 -8.16 2.08
C LYS A 480 -10.91 -7.43 0.79
N PRO A 481 -10.22 -8.10 -0.14
CA PRO A 481 -9.68 -7.45 -1.33
C PRO A 481 -10.83 -7.00 -2.23
N MET A 482 -10.74 -5.76 -2.73
CA MET A 482 -11.86 -5.10 -3.42
C MET A 482 -12.26 -5.86 -4.70
N GLN A 483 -11.31 -6.33 -5.49
CA GLN A 483 -11.58 -6.92 -6.79
C GLN A 483 -12.38 -8.23 -6.67
N GLU A 484 -11.91 -9.15 -5.84
CA GLU A 484 -12.53 -10.46 -5.62
C GLU A 484 -13.87 -10.33 -4.89
N ASN A 485 -13.97 -9.39 -3.95
CA ASN A 485 -15.24 -9.08 -3.29
C ASN A 485 -16.28 -8.51 -4.27
N GLY A 486 -15.86 -7.68 -5.23
CA GLY A 486 -16.73 -7.19 -6.29
C GLY A 486 -17.22 -8.33 -7.20
N ILE A 487 -16.30 -9.23 -7.60
CA ILE A 487 -16.61 -10.39 -8.45
C ILE A 487 -17.60 -11.32 -7.76
N ILE A 488 -17.31 -11.74 -6.52
CA ILE A 488 -18.17 -12.68 -5.81
C ILE A 488 -19.53 -12.05 -5.49
N ALA A 489 -19.58 -10.76 -5.16
CA ALA A 489 -20.85 -10.06 -4.96
C ALA A 489 -21.69 -10.07 -6.23
N PHE A 490 -21.10 -9.72 -7.38
CA PHE A 490 -21.81 -9.76 -8.67
C PHE A 490 -22.31 -11.17 -9.00
N ALA A 491 -21.47 -12.19 -8.83
CA ALA A 491 -21.83 -13.58 -9.09
C ALA A 491 -22.96 -14.08 -8.17
N LEU A 492 -22.91 -13.76 -6.87
CA LEU A 492 -23.96 -14.12 -5.90
C LEU A 492 -25.29 -13.43 -6.19
N ILE A 493 -25.27 -12.18 -6.64
CA ILE A 493 -26.50 -11.46 -7.03
C ILE A 493 -27.15 -12.13 -8.24
N LYS A 494 -26.35 -12.50 -9.25
CA LYS A 494 -26.84 -13.27 -10.40
C LYS A 494 -27.32 -14.66 -9.97
N LEU A 495 -26.58 -15.38 -9.13
CA LEU A 495 -26.99 -16.70 -8.64
C LEU A 495 -28.31 -16.64 -7.85
N TYR A 496 -28.56 -15.56 -7.11
CA TYR A 496 -29.83 -15.33 -6.44
C TYR A 496 -31.01 -15.23 -7.43
N THR A 497 -30.83 -14.65 -8.62
CA THR A 497 -31.95 -14.55 -9.59
C THR A 497 -32.40 -15.92 -10.09
N PHE A 498 -31.50 -16.90 -10.13
CA PHE A 498 -31.77 -18.29 -10.53
C PHE A 498 -32.31 -19.15 -9.37
N THR A 499 -31.76 -18.98 -8.17
CA THR A 499 -32.03 -19.88 -7.03
C THR A 499 -33.07 -19.36 -6.05
N LYS A 500 -33.29 -18.04 -6.03
CA LYS A 500 -34.08 -17.31 -5.03
C LYS A 500 -33.67 -17.60 -3.57
N ASN A 501 -32.42 -18.02 -3.35
CA ASN A 501 -31.89 -18.25 -2.01
C ASN A 501 -31.41 -16.93 -1.37
N PRO A 502 -32.10 -16.42 -0.33
CA PRO A 502 -31.84 -15.09 0.22
C PRO A 502 -30.45 -14.95 0.88
N ILE A 503 -29.76 -16.05 1.19
CA ILE A 503 -28.38 -16.01 1.71
C ILE A 503 -27.42 -15.33 0.72
N TYR A 504 -27.56 -15.63 -0.58
CA TYR A 504 -26.73 -15.07 -1.64
C TYR A 504 -26.97 -13.57 -1.80
N LEU A 505 -28.24 -13.17 -1.81
CA LEU A 505 -28.63 -11.76 -1.90
C LEU A 505 -28.11 -10.96 -0.70
N ASN A 506 -28.24 -11.52 0.51
CA ASN A 506 -27.75 -10.88 1.72
C ASN A 506 -26.24 -10.65 1.68
N ALA A 507 -25.49 -11.72 1.41
CA ALA A 507 -24.04 -11.67 1.39
C ALA A 507 -23.53 -10.65 0.38
N ALA A 508 -24.11 -10.63 -0.82
CA ALA A 508 -23.70 -9.72 -1.87
C ALA A 508 -24.03 -8.25 -1.59
N ILE A 509 -25.25 -7.94 -1.13
CA ILE A 509 -25.65 -6.56 -0.81
C ILE A 509 -24.75 -5.95 0.27
N LYS A 510 -24.46 -6.72 1.34
CA LYS A 510 -23.55 -6.27 2.39
C LYS A 510 -22.11 -6.12 1.90
N THR A 511 -21.68 -6.98 0.97
CA THR A 511 -20.35 -6.87 0.36
C THR A 511 -20.23 -5.59 -0.49
N VAL A 512 -21.22 -5.29 -1.34
CA VAL A 512 -21.32 -4.00 -2.06
C VAL A 512 -21.33 -2.81 -1.09
N GLY A 513 -22.04 -2.95 0.03
CA GLY A 513 -22.11 -1.97 1.10
C GLY A 513 -20.77 -1.55 1.71
N ASN A 514 -19.79 -2.46 1.76
CA ASN A 514 -18.49 -2.20 2.38
C ASN A 514 -17.61 -1.20 1.62
N HIS A 515 -17.85 -1.01 0.32
CA HIS A 515 -17.00 -0.19 -0.55
C HIS A 515 -17.71 1.00 -1.20
N LEU A 516 -18.86 1.43 -0.66
CA LEU A 516 -19.67 2.52 -1.23
C LEU A 516 -18.98 3.87 -1.38
N SER A 517 -18.00 4.17 -0.53
CA SER A 517 -17.29 5.47 -0.51
C SER A 517 -15.80 5.35 -0.84
N ASN A 518 -15.32 4.15 -1.18
CA ASN A 518 -13.89 3.87 -1.35
C ASN A 518 -13.66 2.98 -2.57
N ILE A 519 -14.13 3.43 -3.72
CA ILE A 519 -13.79 2.84 -5.01
C ILE A 519 -12.56 3.55 -5.55
N ASN A 520 -11.45 2.80 -5.57
CA ASN A 520 -10.20 3.26 -6.13
C ASN A 520 -9.69 2.26 -7.16
N GLY A 521 -9.40 2.76 -8.36
CA GLY A 521 -8.80 1.96 -9.43
C GLY A 521 -9.81 1.55 -10.50
N LEU A 522 -9.24 1.22 -11.66
CA LEU A 522 -9.93 0.94 -12.92
C LEU A 522 -10.50 -0.49 -12.91
N ASP A 523 -9.84 -1.46 -13.57
CA ASP A 523 -10.34 -2.84 -13.68
C ASP A 523 -10.67 -3.51 -12.34
N ARG A 524 -9.99 -3.10 -11.25
CA ARG A 524 -10.22 -3.63 -9.90
C ARG A 524 -11.61 -3.32 -9.36
N SER A 525 -12.22 -2.24 -9.81
CA SER A 525 -13.54 -1.78 -9.35
C SER A 525 -14.68 -2.29 -10.20
N TYR A 526 -14.39 -2.76 -11.42
CA TYR A 526 -15.37 -3.08 -12.45
C TYR A 526 -16.56 -3.91 -11.93
N TYR A 527 -16.30 -5.00 -11.21
CA TYR A 527 -17.38 -5.89 -10.77
C TYR A 527 -18.23 -5.34 -9.61
N TYR A 528 -17.71 -4.41 -8.79
CA TYR A 528 -18.57 -3.67 -7.88
C TYR A 528 -19.56 -2.78 -8.64
N ILE A 529 -19.13 -2.21 -9.76
CA ILE A 529 -19.98 -1.39 -10.61
C ILE A 529 -21.02 -2.25 -11.33
N LYS A 530 -20.62 -3.41 -11.89
CA LYS A 530 -21.56 -4.38 -12.46
C LYS A 530 -22.57 -4.87 -11.42
N ALA A 531 -22.14 -5.15 -10.18
CA ALA A 531 -23.04 -5.48 -9.07
C ALA A 531 -24.04 -4.35 -8.77
N ALA A 532 -23.58 -3.10 -8.69
CA ALA A 532 -24.45 -1.96 -8.45
C ALA A 532 -25.46 -1.71 -9.59
N GLN A 533 -25.04 -1.83 -10.85
CA GLN A 533 -25.93 -1.76 -12.01
C GLN A 533 -26.99 -2.85 -11.92
N PHE A 534 -26.57 -4.09 -11.73
CA PHE A 534 -27.48 -5.24 -11.72
C PHE A 534 -28.49 -5.19 -10.56
N LEU A 535 -28.08 -4.76 -9.36
CA LEU A 535 -28.98 -4.52 -8.22
C LEU A 535 -30.06 -3.48 -8.55
N THR A 536 -29.66 -2.40 -9.25
CA THR A 536 -30.53 -1.28 -9.61
C THR A 536 -31.52 -1.70 -10.69
N GLU A 537 -31.04 -2.30 -11.78
CA GLU A 537 -31.86 -2.72 -12.93
C GLU A 537 -32.91 -3.77 -12.54
N ASN A 538 -32.57 -4.67 -11.62
CA ASN A 538 -33.45 -5.77 -11.20
C ASN A 538 -34.23 -5.45 -9.90
N ASN A 539 -34.16 -4.22 -9.38
CA ASN A 539 -34.85 -3.78 -8.16
C ASN A 539 -34.61 -4.69 -6.92
N LEU A 540 -33.41 -5.24 -6.79
CA LEU A 540 -33.12 -6.30 -5.81
C LEU A 540 -33.03 -5.79 -4.37
N LEU A 541 -32.87 -4.48 -4.15
CA LEU A 541 -33.00 -3.90 -2.81
C LEU A 541 -34.43 -4.03 -2.25
N LEU A 542 -35.46 -4.03 -3.11
CA LEU A 542 -36.84 -4.28 -2.68
C LEU A 542 -37.04 -5.75 -2.32
N GLU A 543 -36.41 -6.68 -3.05
CA GLU A 543 -36.44 -8.10 -2.71
C GLU A 543 -35.70 -8.38 -1.40
N TYR A 544 -34.58 -7.70 -1.14
CA TYR A 544 -33.87 -7.77 0.13
C TYR A 544 -34.74 -7.34 1.31
N GLU A 545 -35.44 -6.20 1.19
CA GLU A 545 -36.35 -5.73 2.25
C GLU A 545 -37.54 -6.67 2.48
N LYS A 546 -38.08 -7.31 1.43
CA LYS A 546 -39.13 -8.33 1.58
C LYS A 546 -38.66 -9.55 2.39
N ASN A 547 -37.39 -9.93 2.26
CA ASN A 547 -36.80 -11.10 2.93
C ASN A 547 -36.09 -10.77 4.26
N LYS A 548 -36.19 -9.52 4.75
CA LYS A 548 -35.42 -9.01 5.91
C LYS A 548 -35.49 -9.87 7.16
N ASN A 549 -36.67 -10.43 7.48
CA ASN A 549 -36.83 -11.26 8.68
C ASN A 549 -36.10 -12.61 8.54
N GLN A 550 -36.20 -13.24 7.37
CA GLN A 550 -35.48 -14.48 7.08
C GLN A 550 -33.96 -14.24 7.07
N ILE A 551 -33.52 -13.13 6.47
CA ILE A 551 -32.10 -12.73 6.44
C ILE A 551 -31.56 -12.52 7.85
N ARG A 552 -32.30 -11.84 8.74
CA ARG A 552 -31.91 -11.67 10.15
C ARG A 552 -31.76 -12.99 10.89
N GLN A 553 -32.61 -13.98 10.59
CA GLN A 553 -32.50 -15.30 11.19
C GLN A 553 -31.24 -16.02 10.69
N ILE A 554 -31.00 -16.04 9.38
CA ILE A 554 -29.79 -16.61 8.76
C ILE A 554 -28.53 -16.00 9.38
N GLU A 555 -28.49 -14.68 9.53
CA GLU A 555 -27.34 -14.00 10.14
C GLU A 555 -27.10 -14.40 11.58
N LYS A 556 -28.17 -14.51 12.37
CA LYS A 556 -28.05 -14.91 13.77
C LYS A 556 -27.47 -16.31 13.87
N GLU A 557 -28.00 -17.26 13.09
CA GLU A 557 -27.55 -18.65 13.08
C GLU A 557 -26.08 -18.76 12.68
N ASN A 558 -25.64 -18.02 11.64
CA ASN A 558 -24.25 -18.07 11.18
C ASN A 558 -23.27 -17.27 12.05
N GLN A 559 -23.76 -16.34 12.90
CA GLN A 559 -22.91 -15.58 13.83
C GLN A 559 -22.63 -16.33 15.14
N GLU A 560 -23.50 -17.25 15.57
CA GLU A 560 -23.37 -17.98 16.83
C GLU A 560 -22.10 -18.86 16.86
N ASP A 561 -21.83 -19.61 15.79
CA ASP A 561 -20.67 -20.52 15.67
C ASP A 561 -19.58 -19.99 14.71
N PHE A 562 -19.52 -18.67 14.50
CA PHE A 562 -18.56 -18.07 13.57
C PHE A 562 -17.11 -18.24 14.07
N TRP A 563 -16.28 -18.96 13.31
CA TRP A 563 -14.90 -19.33 13.69
C TRP A 563 -14.01 -18.15 14.12
N LEU A 564 -14.25 -16.94 13.60
CA LEU A 564 -13.48 -15.76 13.95
C LEU A 564 -13.76 -15.29 15.39
N ASN A 565 -14.93 -15.62 15.95
CA ASN A 565 -15.28 -15.26 17.32
C ASN A 565 -14.30 -15.89 18.34
N GLU A 566 -13.82 -17.11 18.10
CA GLU A 566 -12.79 -17.75 18.94
C GLU A 566 -11.43 -17.07 18.79
N LEU A 567 -11.02 -16.72 17.57
CA LEU A 567 -9.78 -15.98 17.35
C LEU A 567 -9.81 -14.63 18.09
N ILE A 568 -10.90 -13.87 17.96
CA ILE A 568 -11.08 -12.58 18.65
C ILE A 568 -10.94 -12.74 20.17
N LYS A 569 -11.46 -13.83 20.77
CA LYS A 569 -11.30 -14.11 22.21
C LYS A 569 -9.83 -14.32 22.62
N THR A 570 -9.00 -14.86 21.72
CA THR A 570 -7.57 -15.17 21.97
C THR A 570 -6.62 -14.00 21.73
N GLN A 571 -7.10 -12.87 21.19
CA GLN A 571 -6.27 -11.70 20.94
C GLN A 571 -5.75 -11.14 22.28
N PRO A 572 -4.42 -11.09 22.52
CA PRO A 572 -3.90 -10.38 23.69
C PRO A 572 -4.40 -8.95 23.57
N ALA A 573 -4.99 -8.41 24.64
CA ALA A 573 -5.61 -7.09 24.63
C ALA A 573 -4.62 -6.06 24.07
N GLN A 574 -4.73 -5.76 22.76
CA GLN A 574 -4.16 -4.55 22.19
C GLN A 574 -4.75 -3.41 23.01
N PHE A 575 -3.99 -2.33 23.20
CA PHE A 575 -4.53 -1.10 23.76
C PHE A 575 -5.60 -0.55 22.80
N GLN A 576 -6.79 -1.16 22.83
CA GLN A 576 -8.03 -0.50 22.56
C GLN A 576 -8.40 0.12 23.88
N VAL A 577 -8.46 1.46 23.90
CA VAL A 577 -9.14 2.14 24.97
C VAL A 577 -10.55 1.55 24.97
N SER A 578 -10.86 0.71 25.95
CA SER A 578 -12.17 0.07 26.03
C SER A 578 -13.23 1.16 25.93
N GLU A 579 -14.33 0.91 25.23
CA GLU A 579 -15.44 1.88 25.22
C GLU A 579 -15.84 2.24 26.66
N GLN A 580 -15.72 1.30 27.60
CA GLN A 580 -15.85 1.53 29.04
C GLN A 580 -14.77 2.45 29.65
N GLY A 581 -13.52 2.38 29.19
CA GLY A 581 -12.43 3.28 29.57
C GLY A 581 -12.56 4.68 28.96
N LEU A 582 -13.07 4.77 27.73
CA LEU A 582 -13.45 6.01 27.06
C LEU A 582 -14.69 6.65 27.70
N GLU A 583 -15.65 5.86 28.16
CA GLU A 583 -16.77 6.35 28.98
C GLU A 583 -16.31 6.82 30.36
N LYS A 584 -15.31 6.17 30.97
CA LYS A 584 -14.68 6.69 32.20
C LYS A 584 -13.90 8.00 31.95
N LEU A 585 -13.29 8.17 30.78
CA LEU A 585 -12.63 9.43 30.36
C LEU A 585 -13.64 10.55 30.04
N LYS A 586 -14.85 10.20 29.58
CA LYS A 586 -15.96 11.16 29.44
C LYS A 586 -16.43 11.74 30.80
N GLY A 587 -16.03 11.15 31.93
CA GLY A 587 -16.50 11.53 33.26
C GLY A 587 -15.63 12.52 34.05
N SER A 588 -14.38 12.81 33.65
CA SER A 588 -13.51 13.71 34.43
C SER A 588 -12.74 14.65 33.53
N ILE A 589 -13.39 15.74 33.12
CA ILE A 589 -12.73 16.91 32.52
C ILE A 589 -11.53 17.38 33.37
N LEU A 590 -11.60 17.16 34.68
CA LEU A 590 -10.54 17.45 35.64
C LEU A 590 -9.26 16.66 35.36
N LEU A 591 -9.35 15.38 35.02
CA LEU A 591 -8.17 14.56 34.67
C LEU A 591 -7.50 15.06 33.39
N LEU A 592 -8.28 15.40 32.37
CA LEU A 592 -7.77 15.93 31.11
C LEU A 592 -7.11 17.31 31.30
N ILE A 593 -7.67 18.14 32.18
CA ILE A 593 -7.08 19.42 32.59
C ILE A 593 -5.72 19.19 33.28
N ILE A 594 -5.61 18.22 34.18
CA ILE A 594 -4.36 17.90 34.88
C ILE A 594 -3.29 17.43 33.87
N ILE A 595 -3.67 16.52 32.95
CA ILE A 595 -2.77 16.02 31.91
C ILE A 595 -2.29 17.16 31.02
N ALA A 596 -3.20 18.04 30.56
CA ALA A 596 -2.85 19.19 29.74
C ALA A 596 -1.89 20.15 30.46
N LEU A 597 -2.12 20.40 31.75
CA LEU A 597 -1.27 21.26 32.58
C LEU A 597 0.15 20.69 32.73
N ILE A 598 0.26 19.39 33.04
CA ILE A 598 1.55 18.69 33.17
C ILE A 598 2.27 18.66 31.82
N ALA A 599 1.55 18.35 30.74
CA ALA A 599 2.11 18.35 29.39
C ALA A 599 2.68 19.72 29.00
N GLY A 600 1.97 20.80 29.34
CA GLY A 600 2.47 22.17 29.15
C GLY A 600 3.73 22.46 29.97
N PHE A 601 3.76 22.03 31.23
CA PHE A 601 4.93 22.19 32.09
C PHE A 601 6.15 21.42 31.58
N VAL A 602 5.99 20.16 31.19
CA VAL A 602 7.07 19.33 30.63
C VAL A 602 7.56 19.89 29.30
N SER A 603 6.66 20.45 28.50
CA SER A 603 6.98 21.10 27.22
C SER A 603 7.93 22.29 27.35
N PHE A 604 7.99 22.93 28.52
CA PHE A 604 8.98 23.96 28.82
C PHE A 604 10.42 23.42 28.76
N ALA A 605 10.64 22.15 29.08
CA ALA A 605 11.96 21.51 29.04
C ALA A 605 12.38 21.03 27.64
N SER A 606 11.56 21.30 26.60
CA SER A 606 11.90 20.92 25.23
C SER A 606 13.19 21.63 24.76
N PRO A 607 14.11 20.94 24.04
CA PRO A 607 15.38 21.51 23.60
C PRO A 607 15.27 22.83 22.82
N CYS A 608 14.10 23.07 22.22
CA CYS A 608 13.76 24.22 21.40
C CYS A 608 13.47 25.50 22.21
N THR A 609 13.24 25.40 23.52
CA THR A 609 12.83 26.50 24.40
C THR A 609 14.03 27.23 25.01
N LEU A 610 15.09 26.46 25.30
CA LEU A 610 16.33 26.91 25.91
C LEU A 610 17.01 28.06 25.15
N PRO A 611 17.04 28.10 23.79
CA PRO A 611 17.65 29.20 23.04
C PRO A 611 16.85 30.50 23.07
N ILE A 612 15.53 30.44 23.32
CA ILE A 612 14.65 31.63 23.32
C ILE A 612 14.50 32.21 24.73
N LEU A 613 14.79 31.41 25.75
CA LEU A 613 14.74 31.84 27.15
C LEU A 613 15.57 33.12 27.42
N PRO A 614 16.79 33.30 26.87
CA PRO A 614 17.54 34.56 27.00
C PRO A 614 16.84 35.76 26.37
N ALA A 615 16.10 35.58 25.26
CA ALA A 615 15.35 36.64 24.62
C ALA A 615 14.12 37.06 25.44
N TYR A 616 13.41 36.09 26.03
CA TYR A 616 12.33 36.35 26.99
C TYR A 616 12.84 37.07 28.24
N ILE A 617 13.96 36.60 28.82
CA ILE A 617 14.59 37.23 29.98
C ILE A 617 15.01 38.67 29.62
N ALA A 618 15.68 38.88 28.49
CA ALA A 618 16.06 40.22 28.03
C ALA A 618 14.85 41.13 27.77
N TYR A 619 13.71 40.58 27.36
CA TYR A 619 12.46 41.30 27.19
C TYR A 619 11.80 41.66 28.54
N ALA A 620 11.66 40.68 29.45
CA ALA A 620 11.04 40.85 30.76
C ALA A 620 11.78 41.89 31.63
N PHE A 621 13.12 41.89 31.56
CA PHE A 621 13.98 42.84 32.28
C PHE A 621 14.04 44.26 31.69
N ARG A 622 13.51 44.50 30.48
CA ARG A 622 13.39 45.85 29.89
C ARG A 622 12.26 46.67 30.51
N SER A 623 11.34 46.02 31.24
CA SER A 623 10.27 46.71 31.96
C SER A 623 10.77 47.26 33.30
N SER A 624 10.32 48.46 33.68
CA SER A 624 10.68 49.04 34.99
C SER A 624 10.20 48.12 36.13
N LYS A 625 10.93 48.13 37.26
CA LYS A 625 10.65 47.33 38.47
C LYS A 625 9.19 47.35 38.95
N GLN A 626 8.37 48.33 38.56
CA GLN A 626 6.98 48.46 39.01
C GLN A 626 5.95 47.67 38.17
N ASN A 627 6.26 47.22 36.94
CA ASN A 627 5.23 46.68 36.02
C ASN A 627 5.52 45.28 35.42
N ILE A 628 6.57 44.58 35.89
CA ILE A 628 6.96 43.24 35.39
C ILE A 628 5.79 42.24 35.43
N LYS A 629 5.01 42.24 36.52
CA LYS A 629 3.86 41.33 36.70
C LYS A 629 2.80 41.51 35.63
N GLY A 630 2.39 42.75 35.34
CA GLY A 630 1.36 43.01 34.33
C GLY A 630 1.84 42.73 32.90
N MET A 631 3.11 42.96 32.59
CA MET A 631 3.68 42.66 31.27
C MET A 631 3.82 41.17 31.03
N THR A 632 4.16 40.45 32.09
CA THR A 632 4.22 38.98 32.11
C THR A 632 2.83 38.39 31.88
N ILE A 633 1.79 38.92 32.52
CA ILE A 633 0.38 38.55 32.25
C ILE A 633 -0.02 38.86 30.80
N ALA A 634 0.28 40.06 30.29
CA ALA A 634 -0.06 40.43 28.92
C ALA A 634 0.60 39.51 27.88
N PHE A 635 1.86 39.11 28.12
CA PHE A 635 2.56 38.12 27.31
C PHE A 635 1.86 36.75 27.32
N PHE A 636 1.41 36.27 28.48
CA PHE A 636 0.69 34.99 28.56
C PHE A 636 -0.69 35.02 27.92
N LEU A 637 -1.38 36.15 27.97
CA LEU A 637 -2.63 36.32 27.24
C LEU A 637 -2.40 36.15 25.73
N GLY A 638 -1.32 36.72 25.20
CA GLY A 638 -0.93 36.51 23.80
C GLY A 638 -0.62 35.05 23.47
N LEU A 639 0.17 34.38 24.32
CA LEU A 639 0.52 32.96 24.16
C LEU A 639 -0.72 32.04 24.21
N SER A 640 -1.59 32.28 25.19
CA SER A 640 -2.76 31.44 25.46
C SER A 640 -3.80 31.56 24.35
N ILE A 641 -3.98 32.74 23.74
CA ILE A 641 -4.89 32.92 22.61
C ILE A 641 -4.47 32.07 21.42
N VAL A 642 -3.18 32.00 21.10
CA VAL A 642 -2.69 31.21 19.95
C VAL A 642 -2.99 29.72 20.16
N PHE A 643 -2.66 29.17 21.33
CA PHE A 643 -2.94 27.75 21.62
C PHE A 643 -4.43 27.46 21.74
N THR A 644 -5.23 28.35 22.32
CA THR A 644 -6.68 28.19 22.43
C THR A 644 -7.31 28.14 21.03
N LEU A 645 -6.92 29.04 20.13
CA LEU A 645 -7.39 29.02 18.73
C LEU A 645 -6.95 27.74 18.00
N LEU A 646 -5.73 27.27 18.25
CA LEU A 646 -5.24 25.98 17.73
C LEU A 646 -6.09 24.80 18.22
N GLY A 647 -6.44 24.78 19.51
CA GLY A 647 -7.31 23.76 20.10
C GLY A 647 -8.75 23.80 19.58
N MET A 648 -9.31 24.99 19.38
CA MET A 648 -10.65 25.18 18.79
C MET A 648 -10.71 24.75 17.32
N SER A 649 -9.58 24.81 16.60
CA SER A 649 -9.47 24.40 15.19
C SER A 649 -9.03 22.95 15.00
N ALA A 650 -8.64 22.25 16.07
CA ALA A 650 -8.14 20.88 16.04
C ALA A 650 -9.15 19.88 15.41
N SER A 651 -10.44 20.08 15.65
CA SER A 651 -11.51 19.23 15.10
C SER A 651 -11.70 19.41 13.58
N PHE A 652 -11.29 20.54 13.00
CA PHE A 652 -11.40 20.82 11.56
C PHE A 652 -10.12 20.47 10.79
N ILE A 653 -8.95 20.71 11.41
CA ILE A 653 -7.65 20.60 10.74
C ILE A 653 -6.98 19.22 10.99
N GLY A 654 -7.45 18.46 11.99
CA GLY A 654 -6.80 17.22 12.43
C GLY A 654 -6.64 16.13 11.37
N SER A 655 -7.61 15.95 10.46
CA SER A 655 -7.48 15.00 9.34
C SER A 655 -6.51 15.50 8.27
N PHE A 656 -6.66 16.75 7.85
CA PHE A 656 -5.81 17.38 6.83
C PHE A 656 -4.34 17.46 7.25
N LEU A 657 -4.07 17.73 8.54
CA LEU A 657 -2.72 17.72 9.10
C LEU A 657 -2.12 16.32 9.05
N ARG A 658 -2.86 15.27 9.43
CA ARG A 658 -2.39 13.87 9.42
C ARG A 658 -1.89 13.43 8.04
N ASP A 659 -2.64 13.78 7.00
CA ASP A 659 -2.32 13.36 5.63
C ASP A 659 -1.15 14.15 5.02
N ASN A 660 -0.79 15.31 5.60
CA ASN A 660 0.24 16.22 5.06
C ASN A 660 1.37 16.53 6.06
N LEU A 661 1.52 15.73 7.12
CA LEU A 661 2.47 15.98 8.22
C LEU A 661 3.91 16.20 7.74
N THR A 662 4.34 15.45 6.73
CA THR A 662 5.69 15.53 6.15
C THR A 662 5.93 16.89 5.50
N LEU A 663 4.97 17.37 4.69
CA LEU A 663 5.05 18.65 3.99
C LEU A 663 5.10 19.82 4.99
N PHE A 664 4.23 19.80 6.01
CA PHE A 664 4.22 20.82 7.05
C PHE A 664 5.51 20.85 7.88
N SER A 665 6.07 19.68 8.20
CA SER A 665 7.33 19.57 8.94
C SER A 665 8.51 20.10 8.14
N GLN A 666 8.54 19.83 6.82
CA GLN A 666 9.56 20.38 5.93
C GLN A 666 9.49 21.91 5.83
N ILE A 667 8.29 22.46 5.64
CA ILE A 667 8.08 23.92 5.59
C ILE A 667 8.52 24.59 6.91
N ALA A 668 8.15 23.99 8.05
CA ALA A 668 8.55 24.48 9.37
C ALA A 668 10.07 24.38 9.58
N GLY A 669 10.71 23.28 9.15
CA GLY A 669 12.15 23.09 9.23
C GLY A 669 12.93 24.14 8.43
N VAL A 670 12.52 24.43 7.20
CA VAL A 670 13.11 25.49 6.37
C VAL A 670 12.97 26.87 7.03
N ALA A 671 11.77 27.19 7.54
CA ALA A 671 11.53 28.47 8.22
C ALA A 671 12.43 28.64 9.47
N ILE A 672 12.62 27.58 10.25
CA ILE A 672 13.49 27.57 11.44
C ILE A 672 14.97 27.76 11.05
N ILE A 673 15.44 27.11 9.97
CA ILE A 673 16.81 27.29 9.47
C ILE A 673 17.05 28.74 9.05
N LEU A 674 16.13 29.32 8.28
CA LEU A 674 16.21 30.72 7.84
C LEU A 674 16.24 31.68 9.03
N PHE A 675 15.46 31.40 10.07
CA PHE A 675 15.46 32.16 11.31
C PHE A 675 16.79 32.03 12.09
N GLY A 676 17.36 30.82 12.15
CA GLY A 676 18.69 30.60 12.75
C GLY A 676 19.80 31.37 12.04
N ILE A 677 19.80 31.37 10.70
CA ILE A 677 20.73 32.16 9.87
C ILE A 677 20.55 33.67 10.14
N TYR A 678 19.29 34.13 10.25
CA TYR A 678 18.98 35.52 10.55
C TYR A 678 19.55 35.98 11.91
N ILE A 679 19.51 35.10 12.92
CA ILE A 679 20.12 35.34 14.25
C ILE A 679 21.65 35.37 14.14
N LEU A 680 22.28 34.46 13.38
CA LEU A 680 23.74 34.42 13.18
C LEU A 680 24.29 35.68 12.50
N LEU A 681 23.52 36.29 11.60
CA LEU A 681 23.89 37.54 10.92
C LEU A 681 23.82 38.78 11.84
N GLY A 682 23.53 38.60 13.14
CA GLY A 682 23.46 39.69 14.11
C GLY A 682 22.24 40.59 13.94
N LYS A 683 21.28 40.19 13.11
CA LYS A 683 20.01 40.91 12.86
C LYS A 683 18.85 40.39 13.72
N GLY A 684 19.07 39.33 14.50
CA GLY A 684 18.12 38.78 15.46
C GLY A 684 18.19 39.43 16.85
N PHE A 685 17.99 38.63 17.90
CA PHE A 685 18.13 39.06 19.30
C PHE A 685 19.60 39.41 19.61
N THR A 686 19.98 40.64 19.25
CA THR A 686 21.18 41.29 19.78
C THR A 686 21.00 41.39 21.29
N GLY A 687 22.05 41.11 22.06
CA GLY A 687 22.01 40.93 23.50
C GLY A 687 21.42 42.11 24.30
N LEU A 688 21.60 42.08 25.61
CA LEU A 688 20.94 42.99 26.56
C LEU A 688 21.18 44.50 26.36
N LYS A 689 22.01 44.93 25.39
CA LYS A 689 22.24 46.34 25.06
C LYS A 689 21.55 46.79 23.77
N ILE A 690 20.23 46.85 23.79
CA ILE A 690 19.50 47.75 22.88
C ILE A 690 19.29 49.06 23.64
N LYS A 691 20.06 50.10 23.30
CA LYS A 691 19.75 51.49 23.68
C LYS A 691 18.50 51.95 22.92
N GLN A 692 17.31 51.51 23.34
CA GLN A 692 16.04 52.11 22.94
C GLN A 692 15.39 52.82 24.12
N LYS A 693 14.97 54.07 23.88
CA LYS A 693 14.53 55.05 24.88
C LYS A 693 13.08 54.89 25.38
N LYS A 694 12.35 53.81 25.05
CA LYS A 694 10.93 53.67 25.43
C LYS A 694 10.67 52.42 26.27
N PRO A 695 9.92 52.51 27.39
CA PRO A 695 9.49 51.37 28.17
C PRO A 695 8.56 50.46 27.34
N THR A 696 8.64 49.15 27.55
CA THR A 696 7.75 48.15 26.96
C THR A 696 6.31 48.41 27.40
N THR A 697 5.35 48.38 26.47
CA THR A 697 3.91 48.54 26.77
C THR A 697 3.24 47.16 26.91
N TYR A 698 2.11 47.09 27.64
CA TYR A 698 1.32 45.85 27.75
C TYR A 698 0.93 45.28 26.38
N ILE A 699 0.59 46.16 25.43
CA ILE A 699 0.26 45.80 24.04
C ILE A 699 1.49 45.18 23.36
N GLY A 700 2.68 45.75 23.55
CA GLY A 700 3.92 45.17 23.04
C GLY A 700 4.23 43.79 23.63
N SER A 701 3.90 43.57 24.90
CA SER A 701 4.08 42.26 25.56
C SER A 701 3.11 41.22 25.05
N PHE A 702 1.86 41.62 24.80
CA PHE A 702 0.85 40.77 24.18
C PHE A 702 1.26 40.28 22.80
N PHE A 703 1.65 41.18 21.89
CA PHE A 703 2.09 40.79 20.54
C PHE A 703 3.39 39.98 20.54
N PHE A 704 4.27 40.23 21.51
CA PHE A 704 5.46 39.39 21.69
C PHE A 704 5.06 37.98 22.13
N GLY A 705 4.06 37.84 23.01
CA GLY A 705 3.49 36.56 23.43
C GLY A 705 2.80 35.78 22.29
N THR A 706 2.06 36.46 21.41
CA THR A 706 1.43 35.80 20.24
C THR A 706 2.48 35.31 19.24
N ALA A 707 3.46 36.15 18.89
CA ALA A 707 4.55 35.77 18.00
C ALA A 707 5.36 34.58 18.57
N PHE A 708 5.54 34.57 19.88
CA PHE A 708 6.18 33.48 20.60
C PHE A 708 5.35 32.19 20.55
N GLY A 709 4.03 32.24 20.77
CA GLY A 709 3.16 31.07 20.64
C GLY A 709 3.18 30.44 19.25
N ILE A 710 3.15 31.26 18.20
CA ILE A 710 3.23 30.79 16.80
C ILE A 710 4.59 30.12 16.54
N SER A 711 5.67 30.73 17.03
CA SER A 711 7.03 30.22 16.83
C SER A 711 7.32 28.96 17.65
N TRP A 712 6.60 28.76 18.76
CA TRP A 712 6.79 27.65 19.69
C TRP A 712 5.98 26.40 19.31
N ALA A 713 4.83 26.56 18.64
CA ALA A 713 3.97 25.43 18.27
C ALA A 713 4.67 24.29 17.49
N PRO A 714 5.56 24.54 16.49
CA PRO A 714 6.25 23.46 15.77
C PRO A 714 7.26 22.67 16.63
N CYS A 715 7.83 23.35 17.62
CA CYS A 715 8.94 22.86 18.44
C CYS A 715 8.50 21.96 19.62
N VAL A 716 7.21 21.89 19.89
CA VAL A 716 6.60 21.00 20.90
C VAL A 716 5.78 19.87 20.24
N GLY A 717 6.01 19.67 18.93
CA GLY A 717 5.21 18.85 18.03
C GLY A 717 4.63 17.57 18.67
N PRO A 718 5.43 16.67 19.26
CA PRO A 718 4.90 15.40 19.78
C PRO A 718 3.89 15.55 20.93
N ILE A 719 4.19 16.39 21.92
CA ILE A 719 3.33 16.59 23.10
C ILE A 719 2.11 17.42 22.71
N LEU A 720 2.30 18.46 21.89
CA LEU A 720 1.22 19.30 21.40
C LEU A 720 0.27 18.50 20.49
N VAL A 721 0.79 17.64 19.61
CA VAL A 721 -0.01 16.77 18.74
C VAL A 721 -0.81 15.76 19.56
N ALA A 722 -0.24 15.16 20.60
CA ALA A 722 -0.98 14.25 21.47
C ALA A 722 -2.18 14.95 22.14
N ILE A 723 -1.98 16.17 22.63
CA ILE A 723 -3.05 16.98 23.24
C ILE A 723 -4.06 17.49 22.20
N LEU A 724 -3.62 17.85 20.99
CA LEU A 724 -4.52 18.24 19.89
C LEU A 724 -5.36 17.07 19.38
N LEU A 725 -4.78 15.87 19.34
CA LEU A 725 -5.49 14.64 18.98
C LEU A 725 -6.53 14.32 20.06
N LEU A 726 -6.14 14.38 21.33
CA LEU A 726 -7.05 14.24 22.47
C LEU A 726 -8.19 15.27 22.40
N ALA A 727 -7.87 16.55 22.12
CA ALA A 727 -8.84 17.61 21.91
C ALA A 727 -9.76 17.34 20.71
N SER A 728 -9.25 16.75 19.62
CA SER A 728 -10.05 16.41 18.43
C SER A 728 -11.06 15.30 18.68
N THR A 729 -10.83 14.43 19.67
CA THR A 729 -11.79 13.39 20.08
C THR A 729 -12.92 13.94 20.96
N THR A 730 -12.79 15.17 21.46
CA THR A 730 -13.85 15.81 22.24
C THR A 730 -14.91 16.38 21.29
N SER A 731 -16.19 16.10 21.56
CA SER A 731 -17.31 16.55 20.73
C SER A 731 -17.60 18.06 20.83
N SER A 732 -16.78 18.82 21.56
CA SER A 732 -17.02 20.23 21.89
C SER A 732 -15.79 21.08 21.59
N ILE A 733 -15.97 22.07 20.71
CA ILE A 733 -14.97 23.10 20.37
C ILE A 733 -14.47 23.82 21.63
N PHE A 734 -15.37 24.02 22.60
CA PHE A 734 -15.04 24.65 23.87
C PHE A 734 -14.08 23.81 24.71
N THR A 735 -14.26 22.48 24.72
CA THR A 735 -13.39 21.56 25.46
C THR A 735 -12.00 21.50 24.83
N GLY A 736 -11.90 21.46 23.50
CA GLY A 736 -10.63 21.55 22.79
C GLY A 736 -9.89 22.87 23.06
N GLY A 737 -10.62 24.00 23.06
CA GLY A 737 -10.06 25.30 23.43
C GLY A 737 -9.58 25.34 24.90
N LEU A 738 -10.38 24.82 25.83
CA LEU A 738 -10.05 24.78 27.25
C LEU A 738 -8.80 23.95 27.55
N LEU A 739 -8.65 22.79 26.93
CA LEU A 739 -7.48 21.92 27.13
C LEU A 739 -6.19 22.63 26.67
N LEU A 740 -6.22 23.28 25.52
CA LEU A 740 -5.04 23.98 25.00
C LEU A 740 -4.76 25.29 25.75
N PHE A 741 -5.78 25.93 26.32
CA PHE A 741 -5.62 27.03 27.27
C PHE A 741 -4.88 26.56 28.53
N VAL A 742 -5.33 25.46 29.14
CA VAL A 742 -4.70 24.89 30.34
C VAL A 742 -3.26 24.43 30.05
N TYR A 743 -3.03 23.85 28.88
CA TYR A 743 -1.70 23.53 28.39
C TYR A 743 -0.81 24.79 28.28
N ALA A 744 -1.33 25.90 27.74
CA ALA A 744 -0.59 27.16 27.67
C ALA A 744 -0.28 27.74 29.07
N VAL A 745 -1.18 27.54 30.05
CA VAL A 745 -0.94 27.89 31.46
C VAL A 745 0.17 27.03 32.06
N GLY A 746 0.19 25.73 31.79
CA GLY A 746 1.26 24.82 32.22
C GLY A 746 2.62 25.24 31.68
N LEU A 747 2.66 25.66 30.41
CA LEU A 747 3.85 26.19 29.75
C LEU A 747 4.31 27.55 30.31
N ALA A 748 3.36 28.37 30.75
CA ALA A 748 3.61 29.70 31.32
C ALA A 748 4.19 29.64 32.74
N LEU A 749 3.83 28.62 33.53
CA LEU A 749 4.16 28.53 34.95
C LEU A 749 5.67 28.60 35.23
N PRO A 750 6.56 27.86 34.53
CA PRO A 750 8.00 27.97 34.74
C PRO A 750 8.56 29.36 34.39
N LEU A 751 8.03 30.00 33.34
CA LEU A 751 8.44 31.35 32.92
C LEU A 751 8.07 32.42 33.97
N ILE A 752 6.90 32.28 34.59
CA ILE A 752 6.48 33.14 35.73
C ILE A 752 7.44 32.95 36.90
N LEU A 753 7.73 31.70 37.28
CA LEU A 753 8.61 31.41 38.40
C LEU A 753 10.03 31.93 38.17
N ILE A 754 10.56 31.76 36.95
CA ILE A 754 11.86 32.28 36.55
C ILE A 754 11.87 33.81 36.59
N SER A 755 10.86 34.49 36.05
CA SER A 755 10.82 35.96 36.06
C SER A 755 10.73 36.55 37.48
N LEU A 756 9.96 35.92 38.39
CA LEU A 756 9.89 36.31 39.81
C LEU A 756 11.18 36.01 40.58
N TYR A 757 11.88 34.92 40.25
CA TYR A 757 13.16 34.58 40.87
C TYR A 757 14.29 35.51 40.42
N LEU A 758 14.34 35.81 39.11
CA LEU A 758 15.32 36.70 38.51
C LEU A 758 15.22 38.15 39.01
N GLU A 759 14.04 38.59 39.49
CA GLU A 759 13.86 39.88 40.17
C GLU A 759 14.71 40.02 41.45
N LYS A 760 15.04 38.91 42.11
CA LYS A 760 15.79 38.86 43.38
C LYS A 760 17.30 38.72 43.21
N ILE A 761 17.79 38.49 41.98
CA ILE A 761 19.21 38.22 41.72
C ILE A 761 20.01 39.53 41.59
N ASN A 762 21.16 39.57 42.26
CA ASN A 762 22.11 40.68 42.13
C ASN A 762 22.80 40.66 40.75
N LYS A 763 22.80 41.82 40.07
CA LYS A 763 23.33 42.02 38.70
C LYS A 763 24.85 41.81 38.58
N GLU A 764 25.56 41.61 39.69
CA GLU A 764 27.00 41.33 39.69
C GLU A 764 27.36 39.84 39.83
N SER A 765 26.36 38.97 39.98
CA SER A 765 26.59 37.52 40.16
C SER A 765 27.24 36.86 38.94
N ARG A 766 28.03 35.79 39.16
CA ARG A 766 28.64 34.97 38.08
C ARG A 766 27.59 34.45 37.09
N LEU A 767 26.41 34.12 37.59
CA LEU A 767 25.27 33.64 36.81
C LEU A 767 24.76 34.73 35.86
N TRP A 768 24.72 35.98 36.31
CA TRP A 768 24.34 37.14 35.48
C TRP A 768 25.32 37.40 34.34
N LYS A 769 26.63 37.29 34.60
CA LYS A 769 27.67 37.45 33.57
C LYS A 769 27.64 36.36 32.50
N ILE A 770 27.15 35.16 32.82
CA ILE A 770 26.93 34.07 31.86
C ILE A 770 25.69 34.36 31.00
N ILE A 771 24.59 34.82 31.61
CA ILE A 771 23.34 35.18 30.91
C ILE A 771 23.54 36.38 29.97
N GLU A 772 24.40 37.34 30.33
CA GLU A 772 24.64 38.55 29.52
C GLU A 772 25.41 38.29 28.22
N GLY A 773 26.23 37.22 28.19
CA GLY A 773 27.04 36.83 27.02
C GLY A 773 28.20 37.80 26.75
N LYS A 774 29.30 37.31 26.18
CA LYS A 774 30.45 38.13 25.76
C LYS A 774 30.20 38.75 24.38
N GLU A 775 30.47 40.04 24.24
CA GLU A 775 30.48 40.76 22.96
C GLU A 775 31.72 40.36 22.13
N LEU A 776 31.47 39.94 20.89
CA LEU A 776 32.48 39.63 19.87
C LEU A 776 32.37 40.69 18.77
N HIS A 777 33.44 41.44 18.54
CA HIS A 777 33.49 42.43 17.48
C HIS A 777 34.15 41.81 16.24
N LEU A 778 33.36 41.52 15.21
CA LEU A 778 33.86 41.04 13.93
C LEU A 778 33.85 42.19 12.92
N LYS A 779 34.96 42.34 12.20
CA LYS A 779 35.13 43.38 11.17
C LYS A 779 35.09 42.71 9.81
N ILE A 780 33.98 42.84 9.10
CA ILE A 780 33.80 42.31 7.73
C ILE A 780 33.74 43.51 6.79
N GLY A 781 34.82 43.76 6.06
CA GLY A 781 35.00 44.97 5.23
C GLY A 781 34.92 46.26 6.06
N ASN A 782 34.14 47.24 5.58
CA ASN A 782 33.95 48.54 6.26
C ASN A 782 32.86 48.54 7.35
N LYS A 783 32.20 47.40 7.62
CA LYS A 783 31.14 47.31 8.64
C LYS A 783 31.64 46.55 9.87
N LYS A 784 31.51 47.17 11.05
CA LYS A 784 31.71 46.52 12.35
C LYS A 784 30.39 45.83 12.75
N ILE A 785 30.41 44.50 12.90
CA ILE A 785 29.26 43.74 13.40
C ILE A 785 29.60 43.28 14.81
N SER A 786 28.79 43.72 15.78
CA SER A 786 28.85 43.24 17.17
C SER A 786 27.94 42.03 17.32
N LEU A 787 28.52 40.84 17.48
CA LEU A 787 27.78 39.61 17.76
C LEU A 787 27.92 39.28 19.25
N HIS A 788 26.87 38.73 19.85
CA HIS A 788 26.94 38.17 21.20
C HIS A 788 27.12 36.65 21.11
N THR A 789 27.90 36.08 22.03
CA THR A 789 28.10 34.62 22.11
C THR A 789 26.77 33.85 22.21
N ASN A 790 25.78 34.42 22.91
CA ASN A 790 24.45 33.82 23.06
C ASN A 790 23.65 33.77 21.74
N SER A 791 23.80 34.80 20.90
CA SER A 791 23.16 34.83 19.57
C SER A 791 23.81 33.80 18.63
N LEU A 792 25.13 33.58 18.77
CA LEU A 792 25.85 32.61 17.95
C LEU A 792 25.46 31.17 18.31
N ILE A 793 25.41 30.84 19.60
CA ILE A 793 24.99 29.52 20.10
C ILE A 793 23.52 29.26 19.74
N SER A 794 22.64 30.22 19.96
CA SER A 794 21.21 30.07 19.67
C SER A 794 20.96 29.91 18.18
N GLY A 795 21.60 30.73 17.33
CA GLY A 795 21.47 30.64 15.87
C GLY A 795 21.95 29.30 15.31
N LEU A 796 23.07 28.78 15.82
CA LEU A 796 23.60 27.48 15.42
C LEU A 796 22.70 26.32 15.86
N LEU A 797 22.14 26.40 17.08
CA LEU A 797 21.19 25.42 17.59
C LEU A 797 19.87 25.40 16.78
N PHE A 798 19.36 26.57 16.37
CA PHE A 798 18.19 26.66 15.48
C PHE A 798 18.44 26.05 14.09
N ILE A 799 19.64 26.21 13.52
CA ILE A 799 19.98 25.60 12.23
C ILE A 799 20.03 24.07 12.36
N ILE A 800 20.69 23.55 13.41
CA ILE A 800 20.75 22.10 13.66
C ILE A 800 19.36 21.53 13.86
N LEU A 801 18.54 22.18 14.70
CA LEU A 801 17.19 21.74 14.98
C LEU A 801 16.29 21.79 13.74
N GLY A 802 16.34 22.88 12.98
CA GLY A 802 15.56 23.03 11.75
C GLY A 802 15.94 21.98 10.70
N TYR A 803 17.22 21.61 10.62
CA TYR A 803 17.68 20.49 9.79
C TYR A 803 17.15 19.14 10.28
N LEU A 804 17.16 18.87 11.59
CA LEU A 804 16.62 17.64 12.17
C LEU A 804 15.11 17.49 11.95
N ILE A 805 14.36 18.60 11.97
CA ILE A 805 12.91 18.63 11.66
C ILE A 805 12.69 18.43 10.14
N PHE A 806 13.43 19.16 9.30
CA PHE A 806 13.32 19.07 7.84
C PHE A 806 13.63 17.67 7.30
N SER A 807 14.64 17.02 7.86
CA SER A 807 15.10 15.68 7.46
C SER A 807 14.27 14.53 8.04
N GLY A 808 13.31 14.80 8.94
CA GLY A 808 12.56 13.77 9.66
C GLY A 808 13.36 12.98 10.68
N ILE A 809 14.67 13.24 10.84
CA ILE A 809 15.56 12.57 11.80
C ILE A 809 15.08 12.79 13.24
N LEU A 810 14.54 13.98 13.54
CA LEU A 810 13.97 14.24 14.87
C LEU A 810 12.80 13.31 15.18
N PHE A 811 11.97 13.00 14.19
CA PHE A 811 10.83 12.09 14.34
C PHE A 811 11.30 10.64 14.54
N ALA A 812 12.28 10.19 13.74
CA ALA A 812 12.92 8.89 13.90
C ALA A 812 13.62 8.74 15.27
N PHE A 813 14.30 9.78 15.75
CA PHE A 813 14.93 9.82 17.07
C PHE A 813 13.91 9.79 18.20
N ASN A 814 12.78 10.49 18.04
CA ASN A 814 11.71 10.48 19.03
C ASN A 814 11.00 9.11 19.07
N GLN A 815 10.82 8.47 17.92
CA GLN A 815 10.31 7.10 17.80
C GLN A 815 11.29 6.06 18.40
N TYR A 816 12.59 6.33 18.31
CA TYR A 816 13.65 5.57 18.96
C TYR A 816 13.64 5.76 20.49
N ILE A 817 13.41 6.98 20.98
CA ILE A 817 13.26 7.24 22.43
C ILE A 817 11.99 6.57 22.96
N THR A 818 10.88 6.59 22.22
CA THR A 818 9.62 5.92 22.64
C THR A 818 9.72 4.39 22.66
N THR A 819 10.77 3.79 22.13
CA THR A 819 11.00 2.32 22.18
C THR A 819 12.00 1.90 23.27
N THR A 820 12.49 2.83 24.11
CA THR A 820 13.47 2.56 25.18
C THR A 820 12.90 2.74 26.60
N SER A 821 13.69 2.35 27.61
CA SER A 821 13.38 2.38 29.06
C SER A 821 12.92 3.72 29.64
N PHE A 822 13.00 4.82 28.89
CA PHE A 822 12.39 6.10 29.24
C PHE A 822 10.85 6.03 29.29
N GLN A 823 10.24 5.18 28.44
CA GLN A 823 8.80 4.93 28.48
C GLN A 823 8.38 4.23 29.79
N LYS A 824 9.19 3.28 30.29
CA LYS A 824 8.97 2.65 31.61
C LYS A 824 9.07 3.65 32.77
N PHE A 825 9.92 4.67 32.66
CA PHE A 825 10.03 5.75 33.65
C PHE A 825 8.79 6.67 33.62
N ILE A 826 8.30 7.03 32.44
CA ILE A 826 7.06 7.82 32.27
C ILE A 826 5.83 7.03 32.77
N PHE A 827 5.72 5.73 32.44
CA PHE A 827 4.66 4.87 32.96
C PHE A 827 4.76 4.65 34.47
N GLY A 828 5.98 4.57 35.02
CA GLY A 828 6.19 4.54 36.47
C GLY A 828 5.71 5.82 37.19
N ILE A 829 5.75 6.98 36.52
CA ILE A 829 5.18 8.24 37.03
C ILE A 829 3.65 8.22 36.94
N GLU A 830 3.08 7.66 35.86
CA GLU A 830 1.64 7.53 35.67
C GLU A 830 1.01 6.56 36.68
N ASP A 831 1.62 5.40 36.91
CA ASP A 831 1.19 4.45 37.95
C ASP A 831 1.31 5.03 39.36
N TRP A 832 2.36 5.81 39.62
CA TRP A 832 2.54 6.53 40.89
C TRP A 832 1.47 7.63 41.09
N LEU A 833 1.11 8.37 40.03
CA LEU A 833 0.05 9.38 40.05
C LEU A 833 -1.34 8.76 40.21
N LEU A 834 -1.62 7.65 39.53
CA LEU A 834 -2.88 6.91 39.67
C LEU A 834 -3.00 6.26 41.05
N GLY A 835 -1.89 5.87 41.67
CA GLY A 835 -1.82 5.41 43.05
C GLY A 835 -2.09 6.48 44.11
N LEU A 836 -1.96 7.78 43.77
CA LEU A 836 -2.32 8.91 44.66
C LEU A 836 -3.82 9.28 44.59
N VAL A 837 -4.54 8.78 43.57
CA VAL A 837 -5.97 9.05 43.34
C VAL A 837 -6.86 7.85 43.73
N ARG A 838 -6.26 6.71 44.03
CA ARG A 838 -6.88 5.61 44.80
C ARG A 838 -6.69 5.85 46.29
#